data_AF-A0A3A0CDY6-F1
#
_entry.id   AF-A0A3A0CDY6-F1
#
_cell.length_a   1.000
_cell.length_b   1.000
_cell.length_c   1.000
_cell.angle_alpha   90.00
_cell.angle_beta   90.00
_cell.angle_gamma   90.00
#
_symmetry.space_group_name_H-M   'P 1'
#
loop_
_entity.id
_entity.type
_entity.pdbx_description
1 polymer ?
#
loop_
_entity_poly.entity_id
_entity_poly.type
_entity_poly.pdbx_seq_one_letter_code
_entity_poly.pdbx_strand_id
1 'polypeptide(L)'
;MHRGGAAVGQDRGGRRIVHRRYSSRGPRGASNPPIAALPRPAPRFRRSGTAGAKAACGGRVDAARKRREKDLRGSAKIIHPWVLHVMHINRHSPPGDNCLCRRIAKTGAIGACLLFVVSVAGCIGALGSGTPPAVWATGPSRRVLGPEIPDPENAYYARRDNVVRLSGAAGETVAFELVVTAASGTAAGLELTADNLTGPGGTISADGIRAYQQMPVTIARFPNWYLRKYGLSEQRSFPDALVPLPVTRTGAAATATAGRPLTVRAGSSAAIHVEVTIPSEAEAGDYKTTLSLTSGGRYRVATPVELRVRPIRLRQQDALPVAALVQVGPILAAETNLDPHNLRVALESPEARMAIQRVITLFHDHGITASCPEIKPRLTQAQSGAAGLDWTTYDDFCGPMIDGAVFSDNWPAWRWPIPADMLQPRPAQYGGMDSAMYLTLLKDYLAQCAAHFAEKGWLERGFVYFDYPTNDNPAQEDMQRVRRLIAAAHQGDRRMTFVSTLIPQSMRPFGWFEHRYEDLTGEVDVWATPARYQHPATLERLQGMGKKTWLLPDRPPFSGSLAVEAPLVHARSLAWQAFLQGHEAIFLPHTTQWPEDLMTRSIEEPEQRSDTWLVYPGRFFGVDGPVPSMRLKQLQIGLQEYRYLRLLESLGRAETARLLAGSLIKAVGSDAYGDNYQDALPNRRVDDAALWDVARRILMDETEIASGGAAADARLEANRGDWVELLGATRRLDAWVESARVKALPKEGYAITFDAVVRTELRTPVDGNFAFAALPSDAEKMDTETRVTGLQEMGVAKRRLAVKTPQLPVCDLEGHFNQPITFDAGGSGVITTPAVLSMVQVRPVEAPIRVDGRLADWPPGAQNVAGDFRIIGADENPERPRAEHQTIAYFCQDGDTLYIGIHASAPSGSWLGDTRKTNVVAYEDLRPTSGDLVEIMIDPTGAATRPDDLYHIVVQSTGDPVFEQGVSVSPPIGKVGPWPGKRPEYAVTREGSGWTAEVAINISALGKTSGPHRIWGVNLARLEPERGEYSDWARAPRYCYDPRTCGNLIWPASGPARRSRGHAAD
;
A
#
# COMPACT_ATOMS: atom_id res chain seq x y z
N MET A 1 55.13 4.81 18.31
CA MET A 1 56.34 5.64 18.39
C MET A 1 56.24 6.75 17.34
N HIS A 2 56.86 7.93 17.56
CA HIS A 2 56.87 9.14 16.68
C HIS A 2 55.47 9.66 16.24
N ARG A 3 54.91 10.82 16.67
CA ARG A 3 55.37 12.22 16.93
C ARG A 3 55.68 13.08 15.68
N GLY A 4 54.90 14.16 15.54
CA GLY A 4 55.20 15.36 14.73
C GLY A 4 54.05 15.77 13.78
N GLY A 5 53.50 17.00 13.75
CA GLY A 5 53.55 18.09 14.75
C GLY A 5 53.66 19.52 14.16
N ALA A 6 52.63 20.35 14.35
CA ALA A 6 52.60 21.82 14.18
C ALA A 6 52.83 22.42 12.76
N ALA A 7 52.57 23.71 12.46
CA ALA A 7 51.50 24.65 12.88
C ALA A 7 51.55 25.98 12.07
N VAL A 8 50.40 26.66 11.91
CA VAL A 8 50.18 28.13 11.79
C VAL A 8 50.97 28.99 10.78
N GLY A 9 50.26 29.82 10.01
CA GLY A 9 50.80 31.02 9.35
C GLY A 9 49.72 31.93 8.72
N GLN A 10 49.76 33.24 9.01
CA GLN A 10 48.87 34.27 8.41
C GLN A 10 49.70 35.38 7.77
N ASP A 11 49.26 35.91 6.61
CA ASP A 11 49.15 37.35 6.27
C ASP A 11 48.72 37.54 4.79
N ARG A 12 48.44 38.74 4.25
CA ARG A 12 47.48 39.81 4.61
C ARG A 12 47.49 40.89 3.50
N GLY A 13 46.33 41.49 3.22
CA GLY A 13 46.20 42.77 2.50
C GLY A 13 46.14 42.70 0.96
N GLY A 14 45.37 43.54 0.24
CA GLY A 14 44.18 44.31 0.64
C GLY A 14 44.18 45.83 0.34
N ARG A 15 43.14 46.30 -0.39
CA ARG A 15 42.50 47.65 -0.42
C ARG A 15 41.21 47.51 -1.28
N ARG A 16 40.02 48.05 -0.95
CA ARG A 16 39.53 49.41 -0.59
C ARG A 16 39.47 50.40 -1.77
N ILE A 17 38.52 51.36 -1.84
CA ILE A 17 37.47 51.72 -0.85
C ILE A 17 36.10 51.05 -1.17
N VAL A 18 34.88 51.61 -1.34
CA VAL A 18 34.24 52.96 -1.27
C VAL A 18 32.81 52.81 -0.68
N HIS A 19 32.19 53.85 -0.13
CA HIS A 19 30.81 53.88 0.41
C HIS A 19 30.16 55.27 0.23
N ARG A 20 28.81 55.39 0.30
CA ARG A 20 28.16 56.60 0.85
C ARG A 20 26.75 56.38 1.46
N ARG A 21 26.29 57.41 2.19
CA ARG A 21 25.16 57.54 3.14
C ARG A 21 24.79 59.06 3.24
N TYR A 22 23.70 59.57 3.85
CA TYR A 22 22.62 59.02 4.70
C TYR A 22 21.40 59.99 4.81
N SER A 23 20.45 59.66 5.69
CA SER A 23 19.70 60.59 6.60
C SER A 23 18.71 61.68 6.11
N SER A 24 17.42 61.37 6.25
CA SER A 24 16.42 61.97 7.19
C SER A 24 16.05 63.47 7.25
N ARG A 25 14.75 63.69 7.60
CA ARG A 25 14.05 64.90 8.14
C ARG A 25 13.59 65.97 7.12
N GLY A 26 12.41 66.54 7.39
CA GLY A 26 11.83 67.73 6.73
C GLY A 26 11.18 68.66 7.76
N PRO A 27 10.49 69.77 7.37
CA PRO A 27 9.19 70.08 8.01
C PRO A 27 8.13 70.89 7.21
N ARG A 28 6.84 70.59 7.50
CA ARG A 28 5.65 71.48 7.67
C ARG A 28 5.15 72.48 6.58
N GLY A 29 3.97 72.16 6.03
CA GLY A 29 2.74 73.00 6.10
C GLY A 29 2.40 73.98 4.94
N ALA A 30 1.17 74.54 4.83
CA ALA A 30 -0.16 74.12 5.32
C ALA A 30 -1.31 75.04 4.79
N SER A 31 -2.40 74.50 4.20
CA SER A 31 -3.72 75.16 4.03
C SER A 31 -4.83 74.15 3.63
N ASN A 32 -6.11 74.59 3.62
CA ASN A 32 -7.36 73.80 3.65
C ASN A 32 -8.52 74.66 3.03
N PRO A 33 -9.83 74.31 2.95
CA PRO A 33 -10.59 73.02 2.99
C PRO A 33 -11.72 73.01 1.87
N PRO A 34 -13.03 72.60 2.04
CA PRO A 34 -13.72 71.41 2.59
C PRO A 34 -14.76 70.74 1.61
N ILE A 35 -15.62 69.81 2.12
CA ILE A 35 -16.94 69.31 1.59
C ILE A 35 -16.83 68.22 0.48
N ALA A 36 -17.65 67.14 0.39
CA ALA A 36 -18.91 66.73 1.03
C ALA A 36 -18.85 65.35 1.75
N ALA A 37 -19.99 64.86 2.29
CA ALA A 37 -20.08 63.72 3.20
C ALA A 37 -21.01 62.57 2.73
N LEU A 38 -20.71 61.36 3.23
CA LEU A 38 -21.60 60.32 3.84
C LEU A 38 -23.12 60.40 3.61
N PRO A 39 -23.83 59.23 3.50
CA PRO A 39 -24.11 58.47 4.72
C PRO A 39 -24.23 56.92 4.64
N ARG A 40 -24.18 56.29 5.83
CA ARG A 40 -24.77 54.96 6.12
C ARG A 40 -26.29 55.09 6.27
N PRO A 41 -27.07 53.99 6.30
CA PRO A 41 -27.76 53.74 7.57
C PRO A 41 -27.98 52.27 7.96
N ALA A 42 -28.26 52.10 9.25
CA ALA A 42 -28.88 50.94 9.95
C ALA A 42 -29.30 51.45 11.36
N PRO A 43 -30.09 50.75 12.19
CA PRO A 43 -31.10 49.70 11.96
C PRO A 43 -32.44 49.94 12.75
N ARG A 44 -33.34 48.93 12.78
CA ARG A 44 -34.39 48.63 13.81
C ARG A 44 -35.47 49.70 14.16
N PHE A 45 -36.75 49.32 14.07
CA PHE A 45 -37.73 49.56 15.16
C PHE A 45 -38.78 48.42 15.28
N ARG A 46 -39.82 48.56 16.12
CA ARG A 46 -40.32 47.44 16.96
C ARG A 46 -41.74 47.62 17.56
N ARG A 47 -42.63 46.64 17.30
CA ARG A 47 -43.85 46.21 18.07
C ARG A 47 -45.13 47.09 18.18
N SER A 48 -46.22 46.52 17.65
CA SER A 48 -47.64 46.51 18.15
C SER A 48 -48.41 45.39 17.39
N GLY A 49 -49.63 44.93 17.71
CA GLY A 49 -50.37 44.90 18.99
C GLY A 49 -51.86 45.30 18.89
N THR A 50 -52.87 44.61 19.45
CA THR A 50 -52.97 43.27 20.12
C THR A 50 -54.45 42.80 20.28
N ALA A 51 -54.92 41.72 19.61
CA ALA A 51 -56.05 40.85 20.03
C ALA A 51 -56.11 39.55 19.17
N GLY A 52 -56.71 38.42 19.56
CA GLY A 52 -57.48 38.05 20.76
C GLY A 52 -57.26 36.58 21.19
N ALA A 53 -58.21 35.94 21.89
CA ALA A 53 -57.92 34.78 22.75
C ALA A 53 -58.69 33.47 22.49
N LYS A 54 -58.12 32.36 23.04
CA LYS A 54 -58.73 31.08 23.47
C LYS A 54 -59.20 30.02 22.45
N ALA A 55 -58.46 28.90 22.46
CA ALA A 55 -58.91 27.55 22.87
C ALA A 55 -59.60 26.58 21.87
N ALA A 56 -59.72 25.34 22.37
CA ALA A 56 -60.48 24.16 21.90
C ALA A 56 -59.81 23.20 20.89
N CYS A 57 -60.17 21.92 21.04
CA CYS A 57 -59.69 20.78 20.25
C CYS A 57 -60.71 20.35 19.19
N GLY A 58 -60.22 19.64 18.16
CA GLY A 58 -61.02 18.89 17.21
C GLY A 58 -61.29 19.63 15.88
N GLY A 59 -61.47 18.93 14.76
CA GLY A 59 -61.27 17.48 14.57
C GLY A 59 -62.04 16.91 13.39
N ARG A 60 -61.56 15.76 12.88
CA ARG A 60 -62.16 14.86 11.88
C ARG A 60 -62.42 15.43 10.47
N VAL A 61 -62.07 14.59 9.50
CA VAL A 61 -62.88 14.40 8.28
C VAL A 61 -63.33 12.94 8.29
N ASP A 62 -64.59 12.72 8.64
CA ASP A 62 -65.35 11.49 8.36
C ASP A 62 -65.57 11.38 6.82
N ALA A 63 -65.90 10.28 6.13
CA ALA A 63 -66.27 8.88 6.41
C ALA A 63 -66.32 8.14 5.03
N ALA A 64 -66.50 6.82 4.83
CA ALA A 64 -66.40 5.57 5.61
C ALA A 64 -66.66 4.37 4.63
N ARG A 65 -66.98 3.17 5.18
CA ARG A 65 -67.42 1.90 4.49
C ARG A 65 -66.31 1.11 3.74
N LYS A 66 -66.16 -0.22 3.91
CA LYS A 66 -66.90 -1.16 4.80
C LYS A 66 -66.13 -2.48 5.09
N ARG A 67 -65.86 -2.73 6.38
CA ARG A 67 -65.84 -4.00 7.16
C ARG A 67 -65.71 -5.38 6.47
N ARG A 68 -64.82 -6.24 7.02
CA ARG A 68 -65.06 -7.32 8.04
C ARG A 68 -63.68 -7.69 8.66
N GLU A 69 -63.49 -7.97 9.95
CA GLU A 69 -63.91 -9.13 10.77
C GLU A 69 -63.37 -10.49 10.27
N LYS A 70 -62.72 -11.37 11.06
CA LYS A 70 -62.25 -11.30 12.47
C LYS A 70 -61.31 -12.50 12.79
N ASP A 71 -60.64 -12.43 13.94
CA ASP A 71 -60.19 -13.55 14.81
C ASP A 71 -58.91 -14.38 14.56
N LEU A 72 -58.40 -14.83 15.72
CA LEU A 72 -57.51 -15.96 16.04
C LEU A 72 -55.96 -15.81 15.99
N ARG A 73 -55.35 -16.57 16.91
CA ARG A 73 -53.92 -16.58 17.28
C ARG A 73 -53.21 -17.75 16.59
N GLY A 74 -51.94 -17.59 16.22
CA GLY A 74 -51.09 -18.71 15.77
C GLY A 74 -49.61 -18.33 15.80
N SER A 75 -48.79 -19.12 16.50
CA SER A 75 -47.34 -18.92 16.58
C SER A 75 -46.64 -19.37 15.30
N ALA A 76 -45.75 -18.55 14.75
CA ALA A 76 -44.90 -18.93 13.62
C ALA A 76 -43.42 -18.68 13.93
N LYS A 77 -42.59 -19.72 13.89
CA LYS A 77 -41.14 -19.59 13.82
C LYS A 77 -40.76 -19.20 12.38
N ILE A 78 -40.00 -18.13 12.20
CA ILE A 78 -39.44 -17.79 10.88
C ILE A 78 -38.17 -18.61 10.67
N ILE A 79 -38.14 -19.43 9.62
CA ILE A 79 -36.94 -20.09 9.11
C ILE A 79 -36.46 -19.28 7.90
N HIS A 80 -35.20 -18.88 7.90
CA HIS A 80 -34.63 -18.06 6.83
C HIS A 80 -34.26 -18.94 5.62
N PRO A 81 -34.71 -18.62 4.39
CA PRO A 81 -34.32 -19.38 3.19
C PRO A 81 -32.97 -18.89 2.63
N TRP A 82 -32.10 -19.83 2.28
CA TRP A 82 -30.88 -19.63 1.47
C TRP A 82 -30.72 -20.84 0.54
N VAL A 83 -31.26 -20.77 -0.69
CA VAL A 83 -31.26 -21.87 -1.66
C VAL A 83 -31.15 -21.33 -3.10
N LEU A 84 -30.22 -21.90 -3.88
CA LEU A 84 -30.06 -21.81 -5.35
C LEU A 84 -29.85 -20.44 -6.02
N HIS A 85 -28.60 -20.16 -6.43
CA HIS A 85 -28.23 -20.00 -7.85
C HIS A 85 -26.71 -20.05 -8.07
N VAL A 86 -26.16 -21.21 -8.44
CA VAL A 86 -24.82 -21.35 -9.07
C VAL A 86 -24.83 -22.58 -10.00
N MET A 87 -24.88 -22.36 -11.33
CA MET A 87 -24.43 -23.32 -12.34
C MET A 87 -24.43 -22.66 -13.73
N HIS A 88 -23.25 -22.27 -14.22
CA HIS A 88 -22.78 -22.43 -15.61
C HIS A 88 -21.47 -21.63 -15.79
N ILE A 89 -20.34 -22.33 -15.76
CA ILE A 89 -19.08 -21.86 -16.35
C ILE A 89 -18.65 -22.96 -17.31
N ASN A 90 -18.32 -22.59 -18.56
CA ASN A 90 -17.86 -23.55 -19.56
C ASN A 90 -16.48 -23.13 -20.09
N ARG A 91 -15.71 -24.13 -20.50
CA ARG A 91 -14.27 -24.06 -20.76
C ARG A 91 -13.95 -23.11 -21.91
N HIS A 92 -12.84 -22.37 -21.79
CA HIS A 92 -11.81 -22.31 -22.83
C HIS A 92 -10.44 -22.03 -22.22
N SER A 93 -9.38 -22.64 -22.76
CA SER A 93 -7.98 -22.41 -22.39
C SER A 93 -7.14 -22.45 -23.66
N PRO A 94 -6.27 -21.46 -23.93
CA PRO A 94 -5.35 -21.49 -25.07
C PRO A 94 -4.14 -22.41 -24.79
N PRO A 95 -3.54 -23.05 -25.81
CA PRO A 95 -2.39 -23.95 -25.65
C PRO A 95 -1.06 -23.35 -26.17
N GLY A 96 0.06 -23.98 -25.80
CA GLY A 96 1.41 -23.71 -26.33
C GLY A 96 2.26 -22.83 -25.41
N ASP A 97 3.56 -23.05 -25.22
CA ASP A 97 4.42 -24.11 -25.76
C ASP A 97 5.41 -24.63 -24.71
N ASN A 98 5.72 -25.93 -24.78
CA ASN A 98 6.82 -26.52 -24.02
C ASN A 98 7.35 -27.76 -24.77
N CYS A 99 8.37 -27.57 -25.60
CA CYS A 99 8.96 -28.63 -26.41
C CYS A 99 10.35 -29.03 -25.87
N LEU A 100 10.48 -30.23 -25.29
CA LEU A 100 11.54 -31.16 -25.71
C LEU A 100 11.36 -32.61 -25.22
N CYS A 101 11.89 -33.53 -26.04
CA CYS A 101 12.48 -34.82 -25.68
C CYS A 101 11.62 -36.01 -25.18
N ARG A 102 11.33 -36.86 -26.19
CA ARG A 102 11.67 -38.31 -26.31
C ARG A 102 10.54 -39.34 -26.16
N ARG A 103 10.38 -40.08 -27.26
CA ARG A 103 9.53 -41.27 -27.45
C ARG A 103 10.13 -42.48 -26.73
N ILE A 104 9.27 -43.31 -26.12
CA ILE A 104 9.40 -44.78 -26.16
C ILE A 104 8.04 -45.32 -26.61
N ALA A 105 8.04 -46.30 -27.52
CA ALA A 105 6.82 -46.81 -28.14
C ALA A 105 6.35 -48.15 -27.52
N LYS A 106 5.03 -48.38 -27.54
CA LYS A 106 4.39 -49.71 -27.59
C LYS A 106 2.95 -49.59 -28.10
N THR A 107 2.45 -50.64 -28.73
CA THR A 107 1.21 -50.68 -29.52
C THR A 107 0.27 -51.81 -29.08
N GLY A 108 -1.03 -51.69 -29.40
CA GLY A 108 -2.10 -52.65 -29.04
C GLY A 108 -2.81 -52.27 -27.73
N ALA A 109 -4.08 -51.84 -27.64
CA ALA A 109 -5.30 -51.84 -28.48
C ALA A 109 -6.29 -53.00 -28.24
N ILE A 110 -7.59 -52.63 -28.14
CA ILE A 110 -8.80 -53.49 -28.00
C ILE A 110 -8.92 -54.16 -26.60
N GLY A 111 -10.09 -54.19 -25.93
CA GLY A 111 -11.40 -53.67 -26.33
C GLY A 111 -12.47 -53.67 -25.21
N ALA A 112 -13.64 -53.15 -25.57
CA ALA A 112 -14.80 -52.91 -24.70
C ALA A 112 -15.51 -54.17 -24.16
N CYS A 113 -16.21 -54.04 -23.03
CA CYS A 113 -17.69 -54.06 -22.99
C CYS A 113 -18.26 -53.79 -21.58
N LEU A 114 -19.44 -53.16 -21.50
CA LEU A 114 -20.25 -53.12 -20.28
C LEU A 114 -20.97 -54.46 -20.09
N LEU A 115 -21.32 -54.79 -18.84
CA LEU A 115 -22.63 -55.37 -18.56
C LEU A 115 -23.15 -54.90 -17.20
N PHE A 116 -24.37 -54.37 -17.20
CA PHE A 116 -25.09 -53.90 -16.02
C PHE A 116 -25.70 -55.10 -15.28
N VAL A 117 -25.54 -55.17 -13.95
CA VAL A 117 -26.41 -55.97 -13.09
C VAL A 117 -26.94 -55.06 -11.99
N VAL A 118 -28.23 -54.74 -12.05
CA VAL A 118 -28.93 -54.00 -11.00
C VAL A 118 -29.20 -54.96 -9.84
N SER A 119 -28.84 -54.55 -8.62
CA SER A 119 -29.25 -55.23 -7.39
C SER A 119 -29.74 -54.17 -6.40
N VAL A 120 -31.02 -54.25 -6.06
CA VAL A 120 -31.74 -53.31 -5.17
C VAL A 120 -32.24 -54.09 -3.96
N ALA A 121 -32.40 -53.38 -2.84
CA ALA A 121 -32.81 -53.85 -1.51
C ALA A 121 -31.72 -54.61 -0.71
N GLY A 122 -31.28 -53.98 0.38
CA GLY A 122 -30.22 -54.48 1.26
C GLY A 122 -29.84 -53.46 2.33
N CYS A 123 -30.83 -52.92 3.05
CA CYS A 123 -30.63 -51.83 4.01
C CYS A 123 -29.92 -52.29 5.30
N ILE A 124 -28.59 -52.40 5.24
CA ILE A 124 -27.73 -52.28 6.42
C ILE A 124 -27.06 -50.91 6.32
N GLY A 125 -27.22 -50.08 7.34
CA GLY A 125 -26.67 -48.73 7.35
C GLY A 125 -25.15 -48.74 7.40
N ALA A 126 -24.50 -48.58 6.25
CA ALA A 126 -23.07 -48.36 6.18
C ALA A 126 -22.73 -47.03 6.90
N LEU A 127 -22.17 -47.15 8.10
CA LEU A 127 -21.49 -46.03 8.77
C LEU A 127 -20.41 -45.52 7.82
N GLY A 128 -20.65 -44.36 7.21
CA GLY A 128 -19.81 -43.84 6.13
C GLY A 128 -18.37 -43.66 6.58
N SER A 129 -17.49 -44.57 6.15
CA SER A 129 -16.04 -44.49 6.33
C SER A 129 -15.47 -43.38 5.44
N GLY A 130 -15.76 -42.14 5.81
CA GLY A 130 -15.26 -40.97 5.11
C GLY A 130 -13.73 -40.95 5.13
N THR A 131 -13.13 -40.82 3.96
CA THR A 131 -11.68 -40.66 3.80
C THR A 131 -11.19 -39.57 4.75
N PRO A 132 -10.16 -39.80 5.58
CA PRO A 132 -9.60 -38.76 6.43
C PRO A 132 -9.09 -37.61 5.55
N PRO A 133 -9.18 -36.34 6.01
CA PRO A 133 -8.57 -35.24 5.29
C PRO A 133 -7.05 -35.42 5.23
N ALA A 134 -6.44 -34.96 4.14
CA ALA A 134 -4.99 -34.82 4.11
C ALA A 134 -4.59 -33.65 5.02
N VAL A 135 -3.51 -33.82 5.77
CA VAL A 135 -2.95 -32.80 6.66
C VAL A 135 -1.48 -32.60 6.31
N TRP A 136 -1.04 -31.35 6.31
CA TRP A 136 0.35 -30.93 6.05
C TRP A 136 0.59 -29.56 6.69
N ALA A 137 1.82 -29.06 6.67
CA ALA A 137 2.15 -27.76 7.24
C ALA A 137 3.00 -26.87 6.33
N THR A 138 2.95 -25.56 6.59
CA THR A 138 3.74 -24.54 5.88
C THR A 138 4.02 -23.32 6.78
N GLY A 139 4.90 -22.42 6.33
CA GLY A 139 5.34 -21.26 7.11
C GLY A 139 4.22 -20.25 7.39
N PRO A 140 4.23 -19.57 8.56
CA PRO A 140 3.14 -18.71 9.02
C PRO A 140 2.94 -17.45 8.17
N SER A 141 3.87 -17.12 7.26
CA SER A 141 3.76 -15.98 6.34
C SER A 141 3.10 -16.34 4.99
N ARG A 142 2.67 -17.59 4.77
CA ARG A 142 1.92 -18.00 3.57
C ARG A 142 0.41 -17.89 3.79
N ARG A 143 -0.31 -17.37 2.80
CA ARG A 143 -1.78 -17.42 2.74
C ARG A 143 -2.24 -18.65 1.99
N VAL A 144 -3.21 -19.39 2.56
CA VAL A 144 -3.90 -20.49 1.88
C VAL A 144 -5.22 -19.96 1.33
N LEU A 145 -5.31 -19.81 0.00
CA LEU A 145 -6.42 -19.11 -0.66
C LEU A 145 -7.40 -20.02 -1.42
N GLY A 146 -7.16 -21.34 -1.44
CA GLY A 146 -7.99 -22.27 -2.19
C GLY A 146 -7.70 -23.75 -1.91
N PRO A 147 -8.19 -24.68 -2.75
CA PRO A 147 -7.89 -26.11 -2.65
C PRO A 147 -6.45 -26.41 -3.04
N GLU A 148 -5.52 -26.19 -2.10
CA GLU A 148 -4.10 -26.48 -2.32
C GLU A 148 -3.78 -27.98 -2.28
N ILE A 149 -2.90 -28.41 -3.19
CA ILE A 149 -2.23 -29.71 -3.14
C ILE A 149 -1.14 -29.61 -2.06
N PRO A 150 -0.96 -30.62 -1.18
CA PRO A 150 0.12 -30.63 -0.19
C PRO A 150 1.49 -30.43 -0.83
N ASP A 151 2.18 -29.38 -0.40
CA ASP A 151 3.49 -28.97 -0.90
C ASP A 151 4.53 -30.10 -0.71
N PRO A 152 5.51 -30.30 -1.61
CA PRO A 152 6.78 -30.95 -1.26
C PRO A 152 7.44 -30.44 0.05
N GLU A 153 8.47 -31.16 0.48
CA GLU A 153 9.30 -30.88 1.66
C GLU A 153 9.63 -29.38 1.78
N ASN A 154 9.26 -28.75 2.90
CA ASN A 154 9.46 -27.32 3.13
C ASN A 154 10.06 -27.05 4.53
N ALA A 155 10.45 -25.81 4.78
CA ALA A 155 11.16 -25.40 6.01
C ALA A 155 10.44 -25.75 7.33
N TYR A 156 9.11 -25.92 7.29
CA TYR A 156 8.26 -26.23 8.45
C TYR A 156 7.71 -27.65 8.43
N TYR A 157 7.82 -28.39 7.31
CA TYR A 157 7.14 -29.67 7.14
C TYR A 157 7.97 -30.71 6.38
N ALA A 158 8.30 -31.76 7.12
CA ALA A 158 8.93 -32.98 6.64
C ALA A 158 7.88 -33.88 5.99
N ARG A 159 7.65 -33.73 4.68
CA ARG A 159 6.60 -34.48 3.98
C ARG A 159 6.87 -35.98 3.96
N ARG A 160 8.14 -36.40 3.93
CA ARG A 160 8.51 -37.83 3.98
C ARG A 160 8.13 -38.48 5.32
N ASP A 161 8.29 -37.73 6.40
CA ASP A 161 8.22 -38.24 7.78
C ASP A 161 6.89 -37.86 8.46
N ASN A 162 6.08 -36.99 7.84
CA ASN A 162 4.88 -36.34 8.38
C ASN A 162 5.15 -35.52 9.65
N VAL A 163 6.31 -34.85 9.73
CA VAL A 163 6.76 -34.10 10.92
C VAL A 163 6.71 -32.59 10.67
N VAL A 164 6.07 -31.82 11.56
CA VAL A 164 6.24 -30.36 11.61
C VAL A 164 7.55 -30.05 12.35
N ARG A 165 8.42 -29.25 11.74
CA ARG A 165 9.71 -28.83 12.32
C ARG A 165 9.65 -27.34 12.68
N LEU A 166 9.90 -27.01 13.94
CA LEU A 166 9.88 -25.64 14.48
C LEU A 166 11.21 -25.33 15.18
N SER A 167 11.62 -24.05 15.19
CA SER A 167 12.76 -23.59 15.98
C SER A 167 12.63 -22.13 16.39
N GLY A 168 13.07 -21.83 17.61
CA GLY A 168 13.01 -20.50 18.23
C GLY A 168 13.82 -20.44 19.53
N ALA A 169 13.81 -19.28 20.17
CA ALA A 169 14.47 -19.01 21.45
C ALA A 169 13.56 -19.24 22.66
N ALA A 170 14.13 -19.35 23.86
CA ALA A 170 13.35 -19.29 25.09
C ALA A 170 12.68 -17.92 25.23
N GLY A 171 11.38 -17.88 25.54
CA GLY A 171 10.57 -16.66 25.56
C GLY A 171 10.17 -16.12 24.17
N GLU A 172 10.08 -17.00 23.17
CA GLU A 172 9.55 -16.70 21.82
C GLU A 172 8.27 -17.51 21.55
N THR A 173 7.27 -16.91 20.90
CA THR A 173 6.16 -17.64 20.27
C THR A 173 6.51 -17.95 18.81
N VAL A 174 6.62 -19.23 18.48
CA VAL A 174 6.81 -19.72 17.10
C VAL A 174 5.48 -20.18 16.52
N ALA A 175 5.28 -20.03 15.21
CA ALA A 175 4.00 -20.33 14.56
C ALA A 175 4.18 -21.03 13.21
N PHE A 176 3.13 -21.71 12.75
CA PHE A 176 3.01 -22.35 11.44
C PHE A 176 1.53 -22.51 11.04
N GLU A 177 1.28 -22.76 9.75
CA GLU A 177 -0.06 -23.11 9.28
C GLU A 177 -0.22 -24.63 9.18
N LEU A 178 -1.18 -25.19 9.92
CA LEU A 178 -1.61 -26.58 9.77
C LEU A 178 -2.76 -26.62 8.74
N VAL A 179 -2.48 -27.12 7.54
CA VAL A 179 -3.41 -27.10 6.41
C VAL A 179 -4.16 -28.43 6.32
N VAL A 180 -5.48 -28.35 6.34
CA VAL A 180 -6.41 -29.50 6.30
C VAL A 180 -7.12 -29.50 4.95
N THR A 181 -6.88 -30.52 4.11
CA THR A 181 -7.41 -30.63 2.74
C THR A 181 -8.43 -31.77 2.64
N ALA A 182 -9.69 -31.42 2.39
CA ALA A 182 -10.81 -32.36 2.31
C ALA A 182 -11.12 -32.73 0.86
N ALA A 183 -10.31 -33.61 0.26
CA ALA A 183 -10.31 -33.86 -1.18
C ALA A 183 -11.67 -34.30 -1.78
N SER A 184 -12.32 -35.32 -1.20
CA SER A 184 -13.53 -35.94 -1.78
C SER A 184 -14.75 -35.98 -0.85
N GLY A 185 -14.61 -35.59 0.41
CA GLY A 185 -15.68 -35.64 1.41
C GLY A 185 -15.48 -34.60 2.49
N THR A 186 -16.58 -33.96 2.92
CA THR A 186 -16.55 -32.89 3.92
C THR A 186 -16.06 -33.40 5.28
N ALA A 187 -14.97 -32.83 5.75
CA ALA A 187 -14.39 -33.10 7.07
C ALA A 187 -15.03 -32.13 8.08
N ALA A 188 -16.05 -32.59 8.80
CA ALA A 188 -16.84 -31.79 9.74
C ALA A 188 -16.69 -32.30 11.18
N GLY A 189 -16.93 -31.40 12.15
CA GLY A 189 -16.77 -31.74 13.57
C GLY A 189 -15.32 -32.00 13.93
N LEU A 190 -14.40 -31.23 13.34
CA LEU A 190 -12.97 -31.35 13.57
C LEU A 190 -12.59 -30.65 14.88
N GLU A 191 -11.95 -31.40 15.75
CA GLU A 191 -11.39 -30.99 17.04
C GLU A 191 -9.86 -31.15 17.00
N LEU A 192 -9.13 -30.25 17.64
CA LEU A 192 -7.68 -30.31 17.72
C LEU A 192 -7.25 -30.70 19.14
N THR A 193 -6.42 -31.73 19.24
CA THR A 193 -5.83 -32.22 20.49
C THR A 193 -4.31 -32.11 20.47
N ALA A 194 -3.71 -31.89 21.64
CA ALA A 194 -2.27 -31.80 21.82
C ALA A 194 -1.79 -32.47 23.11
N ASP A 195 -0.54 -32.90 23.11
CA ASP A 195 0.19 -33.39 24.29
C ASP A 195 1.28 -32.38 24.70
N ASN A 196 1.76 -32.46 25.95
CA ASN A 196 2.91 -31.67 26.40
C ASN A 196 4.15 -32.01 25.54
N LEU A 197 4.96 -31.01 25.20
CA LEU A 197 6.19 -31.23 24.45
C LEU A 197 7.24 -31.80 25.40
N THR A 198 7.80 -32.96 25.06
CA THR A 198 8.77 -33.69 25.89
C THR A 198 10.17 -33.59 25.30
N GLY A 199 11.18 -33.25 26.11
CA GLY A 199 12.55 -33.02 25.65
C GLY A 199 13.59 -33.22 26.76
N PRO A 200 14.88 -32.98 26.48
CA PRO A 200 15.97 -33.23 27.43
C PRO A 200 15.89 -32.34 28.68
N GLY A 201 15.35 -31.12 28.54
CA GLY A 201 15.08 -30.19 29.65
C GLY A 201 13.70 -30.36 30.29
N GLY A 202 13.07 -31.53 30.21
CA GLY A 202 11.76 -31.81 30.81
C GLY A 202 10.58 -31.58 29.86
N THR A 203 9.54 -30.85 30.31
CA THR A 203 8.28 -30.70 29.58
C THR A 203 7.83 -29.25 29.43
N ILE A 204 7.47 -28.85 28.21
CA ILE A 204 6.71 -27.62 27.93
C ILE A 204 5.23 -27.98 27.91
N SER A 205 4.37 -27.21 28.60
CA SER A 205 2.94 -27.55 28.71
C SER A 205 2.19 -27.37 27.38
N ALA A 206 1.21 -28.22 27.12
CA ALA A 206 0.27 -28.06 26.01
C ALA A 206 -0.55 -26.76 26.09
N ASP A 207 -0.66 -26.15 27.29
CA ASP A 207 -1.35 -24.86 27.49
C ASP A 207 -0.66 -23.69 26.74
N GLY A 208 0.61 -23.86 26.37
CA GLY A 208 1.35 -22.92 25.51
C GLY A 208 1.06 -23.07 24.01
N ILE A 209 0.19 -24.02 23.62
CA ILE A 209 -0.22 -24.24 22.23
C ILE A 209 -1.55 -23.55 21.99
N ARG A 210 -1.55 -22.51 21.14
CA ARG A 210 -2.76 -21.79 20.71
C ARG A 210 -3.08 -22.17 19.26
N ALA A 211 -4.36 -22.27 18.91
CA ALA A 211 -4.80 -22.54 17.55
C ALA A 211 -5.97 -21.64 17.16
N TYR A 212 -6.04 -21.28 15.88
CA TYR A 212 -7.05 -20.37 15.35
C TYR A 212 -7.55 -20.84 13.98
N GLN A 213 -8.87 -20.88 13.81
CA GLN A 213 -9.49 -20.98 12.50
C GLN A 213 -9.37 -19.62 11.79
N GLN A 214 -8.74 -19.61 10.62
CA GLN A 214 -8.72 -18.41 9.79
C GLN A 214 -10.10 -18.15 9.17
N MET A 215 -10.63 -16.94 9.32
CA MET A 215 -11.89 -16.48 8.74
C MET A 215 -11.64 -15.41 7.67
N PRO A 216 -12.33 -15.48 6.52
CA PRO A 216 -12.13 -14.55 5.41
C PRO A 216 -12.77 -13.18 5.65
N VAL A 217 -12.08 -12.14 5.16
CA VAL A 217 -12.62 -10.80 4.92
C VAL A 217 -12.58 -10.53 3.42
N THR A 218 -13.66 -9.99 2.87
CA THR A 218 -13.82 -9.83 1.41
C THR A 218 -13.57 -8.40 0.97
N ILE A 219 -12.74 -8.24 -0.06
CA ILE A 219 -12.37 -6.96 -0.66
C ILE A 219 -12.83 -7.01 -2.11
N ALA A 220 -13.59 -6.00 -2.53
CA ALA A 220 -14.08 -5.85 -3.90
C ALA A 220 -13.27 -4.84 -4.71
N ARG A 221 -12.70 -3.82 -4.04
CA ARG A 221 -11.93 -2.75 -4.69
C ARG A 221 -10.57 -2.56 -4.01
N PHE A 222 -9.54 -2.30 -4.82
CA PHE A 222 -8.15 -2.27 -4.38
C PHE A 222 -7.51 -0.91 -4.67
N PRO A 223 -6.57 -0.46 -3.83
CA PRO A 223 -5.79 0.76 -4.07
C PRO A 223 -4.78 0.59 -5.22
N ASN A 224 -4.33 1.70 -5.80
CA ASN A 224 -3.50 1.68 -7.01
C ASN A 224 -2.11 1.05 -6.78
N TRP A 225 -1.54 1.08 -5.57
CA TRP A 225 -0.32 0.32 -5.25
C TRP A 225 -0.51 -1.19 -5.32
N TYR A 226 -1.72 -1.69 -5.05
CA TYR A 226 -2.03 -3.11 -5.15
C TYR A 226 -2.23 -3.51 -6.61
N LEU A 227 -3.06 -2.76 -7.35
CA LEU A 227 -3.30 -2.93 -8.79
C LEU A 227 -2.02 -2.83 -9.61
N ARG A 228 -1.05 -2.01 -9.17
CA ARG A 228 0.31 -1.93 -9.72
C ARG A 228 1.08 -3.26 -9.68
N LYS A 229 0.92 -4.10 -8.66
CA LYS A 229 1.84 -5.24 -8.40
C LYS A 229 1.18 -6.62 -8.33
N TYR A 230 0.01 -6.76 -7.71
CA TYR A 230 -0.54 -8.08 -7.32
C TYR A 230 -1.70 -8.56 -8.20
N GLY A 231 -2.24 -7.72 -9.08
CA GLY A 231 -3.27 -8.07 -10.04
C GLY A 231 -4.48 -7.15 -10.02
N LEU A 232 -5.36 -7.34 -11.00
CA LEU A 232 -6.53 -6.50 -11.30
C LEU A 232 -7.62 -6.55 -10.21
N SER A 233 -8.57 -5.61 -10.28
CA SER A 233 -9.76 -5.56 -9.42
C SER A 233 -10.65 -6.76 -9.69
N GLU A 234 -10.64 -7.71 -8.76
CA GLU A 234 -11.58 -8.84 -8.71
C GLU A 234 -11.94 -9.08 -7.24
N GLN A 235 -13.20 -9.35 -6.92
CA GLN A 235 -13.58 -9.57 -5.53
C GLN A 235 -12.89 -10.82 -4.94
N ARG A 236 -12.00 -10.61 -3.96
CA ARG A 236 -11.19 -11.66 -3.32
C ARG A 236 -11.46 -11.72 -1.82
N SER A 237 -11.47 -12.92 -1.27
CA SER A 237 -11.59 -13.18 0.16
C SER A 237 -10.23 -13.54 0.74
N PHE A 238 -9.75 -12.71 1.67
CA PHE A 238 -8.45 -12.89 2.34
C PHE A 238 -8.67 -13.45 3.74
N PRO A 239 -8.10 -14.61 4.10
CA PRO A 239 -8.15 -15.10 5.46
C PRO A 239 -7.28 -14.20 6.36
N ASP A 240 -7.92 -13.53 7.31
CA ASP A 240 -7.24 -12.60 8.21
C ASP A 240 -7.78 -12.61 9.64
N ALA A 241 -9.09 -12.74 9.88
CA ALA A 241 -9.63 -12.80 11.24
C ALA A 241 -9.37 -14.18 11.87
N LEU A 242 -8.68 -14.24 13.01
CA LEU A 242 -8.24 -15.48 13.66
C LEU A 242 -9.15 -15.88 14.82
N VAL A 243 -10.19 -16.66 14.53
CA VAL A 243 -11.13 -17.15 15.54
C VAL A 243 -10.51 -18.28 16.35
N PRO A 244 -10.43 -18.20 17.69
CA PRO A 244 -9.85 -19.26 18.52
C PRO A 244 -10.49 -20.64 18.28
N LEU A 245 -9.65 -21.64 18.01
CA LEU A 245 -10.02 -23.05 17.91
C LEU A 245 -9.54 -23.76 19.20
N PRO A 246 -10.43 -24.31 20.04
CA PRO A 246 -10.03 -24.95 21.28
C PRO A 246 -9.06 -26.12 21.05
N VAL A 247 -7.86 -26.02 21.62
CA VAL A 247 -6.90 -27.12 21.73
C VAL A 247 -7.19 -27.86 23.04
N THR A 248 -7.52 -29.14 22.97
CA THR A 248 -7.78 -29.95 24.16
C THR A 248 -6.64 -30.92 24.44
N ARG A 249 -6.27 -31.10 25.71
CA ARG A 249 -5.23 -32.08 26.09
C ARG A 249 -5.74 -33.50 25.79
N THR A 250 -4.93 -34.35 25.18
CA THR A 250 -5.35 -35.72 24.81
C THR A 250 -5.95 -36.47 25.99
N GLY A 251 -7.17 -37.00 25.83
CA GLY A 251 -7.88 -37.75 26.86
C GLY A 251 -8.55 -36.89 27.95
N ALA A 252 -8.51 -35.56 27.86
CA ALA A 252 -9.39 -34.70 28.66
C ALA A 252 -10.86 -34.85 28.19
N ALA A 253 -11.81 -34.64 29.10
CA ALA A 253 -13.21 -34.47 28.72
C ALA A 253 -13.37 -33.17 27.93
N ALA A 254 -14.21 -33.19 26.87
CA ALA A 254 -14.47 -32.01 26.06
C ALA A 254 -15.08 -30.88 26.92
N THR A 255 -14.32 -29.82 27.15
CA THR A 255 -14.78 -28.63 27.85
C THR A 255 -15.71 -27.82 26.95
N ALA A 256 -16.73 -27.19 27.54
CA ALA A 256 -17.66 -26.32 26.82
C ALA A 256 -17.04 -24.94 26.51
N THR A 257 -15.90 -24.95 25.82
CA THR A 257 -15.17 -23.75 25.40
C THR A 257 -15.85 -23.14 24.16
N ALA A 258 -15.96 -21.81 24.10
CA ALA A 258 -16.65 -21.11 23.03
C ALA A 258 -15.86 -21.13 21.70
N GLY A 259 -15.99 -22.22 20.94
CA GLY A 259 -15.46 -22.37 19.58
C GLY A 259 -16.35 -23.30 18.76
N ARG A 260 -16.52 -23.03 17.46
CA ARG A 260 -17.29 -23.89 16.56
C ARG A 260 -16.37 -25.02 16.05
N PRO A 261 -16.77 -26.32 16.12
CA PRO A 261 -15.98 -27.40 15.56
C PRO A 261 -15.70 -27.18 14.07
N LEU A 262 -14.42 -27.27 13.68
CA LEU A 262 -13.97 -26.89 12.35
C LEU A 262 -14.65 -27.79 11.28
N THR A 263 -14.95 -27.21 10.12
CA THR A 263 -15.59 -27.91 9.00
C THR A 263 -14.98 -27.47 7.68
N VAL A 264 -14.25 -28.39 7.03
CA VAL A 264 -13.65 -28.22 5.71
C VAL A 264 -14.52 -28.94 4.67
N ARG A 265 -14.96 -28.23 3.63
CA ARG A 265 -15.88 -28.78 2.61
C ARG A 265 -15.13 -29.69 1.63
N ALA A 266 -15.82 -30.69 1.09
CA ALA A 266 -15.30 -31.48 -0.03
C ALA A 266 -14.82 -30.56 -1.17
N GLY A 267 -13.61 -30.81 -1.68
CA GLY A 267 -12.97 -29.98 -2.70
C GLY A 267 -12.39 -28.66 -2.18
N SER A 268 -12.07 -28.54 -0.88
CA SER A 268 -11.43 -27.35 -0.30
C SER A 268 -10.31 -27.69 0.69
N SER A 269 -9.44 -26.71 0.94
CA SER A 269 -8.49 -26.69 2.06
C SER A 269 -8.86 -25.59 3.05
N ALA A 270 -8.46 -25.75 4.32
CA ALA A 270 -8.49 -24.69 5.32
C ALA A 270 -7.18 -24.70 6.12
N ALA A 271 -6.62 -23.52 6.39
CA ALA A 271 -5.50 -23.36 7.30
C ALA A 271 -5.99 -23.15 8.74
N ILE A 272 -5.29 -23.77 9.68
CA ILE A 272 -5.37 -23.49 11.11
C ILE A 272 -4.04 -22.84 11.48
N HIS A 273 -4.06 -21.59 11.93
CA HIS A 273 -2.87 -20.93 12.46
C HIS A 273 -2.56 -21.52 13.83
N VAL A 274 -1.39 -22.17 13.97
CA VAL A 274 -0.97 -22.83 15.22
C VAL A 274 0.27 -22.14 15.76
N GLU A 275 0.20 -21.75 17.03
CA GLU A 275 1.29 -21.13 17.78
C GLU A 275 1.77 -22.05 18.90
N VAL A 276 3.07 -21.97 19.21
CA VAL A 276 3.68 -22.59 20.39
C VAL A 276 4.51 -21.51 21.09
N THR A 277 4.04 -21.05 22.25
CA THR A 277 4.82 -20.17 23.14
C THR A 277 5.87 -20.99 23.88
N ILE A 278 7.15 -20.68 23.64
CA ILE A 278 8.29 -21.29 24.32
C ILE A 278 8.50 -20.56 25.66
N PRO A 279 8.43 -21.22 26.82
CA PRO A 279 8.65 -20.58 28.11
C PRO A 279 10.02 -19.88 28.21
N SER A 280 10.09 -18.85 29.05
CA SER A 280 11.32 -18.05 29.27
C SER A 280 12.46 -18.84 29.90
N GLU A 281 12.08 -19.88 30.62
CA GLU A 281 12.85 -20.80 31.43
C GLU A 281 13.03 -22.17 30.74
N ALA A 282 12.58 -22.32 29.49
CA ALA A 282 12.80 -23.53 28.71
C ALA A 282 14.29 -23.70 28.39
N GLU A 283 14.85 -24.86 28.76
CA GLU A 283 16.23 -25.20 28.43
C GLU A 283 16.40 -25.58 26.96
N ALA A 284 17.62 -25.41 26.44
CA ALA A 284 17.91 -25.67 25.03
C ALA A 284 17.88 -27.17 24.71
N GLY A 285 17.27 -27.53 23.58
CA GLY A 285 17.15 -28.93 23.14
C GLY A 285 16.02 -29.17 22.15
N ASP A 286 15.93 -30.40 21.66
CA ASP A 286 14.86 -30.85 20.77
C ASP A 286 13.72 -31.47 21.60
N TYR A 287 12.54 -30.86 21.54
CA TYR A 287 11.30 -31.27 22.22
C TYR A 287 10.30 -31.84 21.22
N LYS A 288 9.50 -32.84 21.62
CA LYS A 288 8.55 -33.53 20.72
C LYS A 288 7.15 -33.63 21.32
N THR A 289 6.13 -33.40 20.49
CA THR A 289 4.71 -33.68 20.78
C THR A 289 4.02 -34.25 19.54
N THR A 290 2.72 -34.55 19.64
CA THR A 290 1.85 -34.90 18.52
C THR A 290 0.59 -34.04 18.58
N LEU A 291 0.33 -33.27 17.52
CA LEU A 291 -0.99 -32.68 17.30
C LEU A 291 -1.89 -33.73 16.68
N SER A 292 -3.15 -33.77 17.10
CA SER A 292 -4.11 -34.78 16.65
C SER A 292 -5.44 -34.14 16.26
N LEU A 293 -5.78 -34.23 14.98
CA LEU A 293 -7.03 -33.76 14.43
C LEU A 293 -8.06 -34.90 14.46
N THR A 294 -9.14 -34.74 15.22
CA THR A 294 -10.15 -35.79 15.47
C THR A 294 -11.54 -35.37 15.00
N SER A 295 -12.34 -36.33 14.50
CA SER A 295 -13.75 -36.09 14.13
C SER A 295 -14.64 -37.18 14.73
N GLY A 296 -15.18 -36.95 15.93
CA GLY A 296 -16.26 -37.76 16.53
C GLY A 296 -16.09 -39.29 16.47
N GLY A 297 -14.86 -39.81 16.63
CA GLY A 297 -14.55 -41.23 16.52
C GLY A 297 -14.45 -41.82 15.10
N ARG A 298 -14.66 -41.02 14.04
CA ARG A 298 -14.54 -41.46 12.63
C ARG A 298 -13.09 -41.62 12.16
N TYR A 299 -12.22 -40.70 12.58
CA TYR A 299 -10.78 -40.73 12.31
C TYR A 299 -10.02 -39.85 13.31
N ARG A 300 -8.72 -40.14 13.45
CA ARG A 300 -7.69 -39.32 14.10
C ARG A 300 -6.53 -39.18 13.12
N VAL A 301 -6.18 -37.97 12.73
CA VAL A 301 -4.96 -37.69 11.96
C VAL A 301 -3.91 -37.15 12.93
N ALA A 302 -2.86 -37.94 13.17
CA ALA A 302 -1.76 -37.57 14.05
C ALA A 302 -0.62 -36.94 13.25
N THR A 303 -0.17 -35.77 13.69
CA THR A 303 0.92 -34.99 13.09
C THR A 303 1.97 -34.73 14.17
N PRO A 304 3.09 -35.49 14.19
CA PRO A 304 4.24 -35.19 15.02
C PRO A 304 4.74 -33.74 14.86
N VAL A 305 5.16 -33.14 15.96
CA VAL A 305 5.80 -31.81 15.97
C VAL A 305 7.11 -31.91 16.73
N GLU A 306 8.19 -31.47 16.10
CA GLU A 306 9.53 -31.35 16.66
C GLU A 306 9.89 -29.86 16.80
N LEU A 307 10.10 -29.41 18.04
CA LEU A 307 10.49 -28.06 18.40
C LEU A 307 11.94 -28.04 18.89
N ARG A 308 12.82 -27.36 18.17
CA ARG A 308 14.19 -27.10 18.62
C ARG A 308 14.28 -25.75 19.34
N VAL A 309 14.30 -25.79 20.67
CA VAL A 309 14.62 -24.64 21.52
C VAL A 309 16.13 -24.40 21.42
N ARG A 310 16.52 -23.25 20.86
CA ARG A 310 17.93 -22.90 20.65
C ARG A 310 18.58 -22.36 21.92
N PRO A 311 19.92 -22.44 22.07
CA PRO A 311 20.67 -21.84 23.17
C PRO A 311 20.80 -20.30 23.01
N ILE A 312 19.68 -19.63 22.74
CA ILE A 312 19.56 -18.18 22.52
C ILE A 312 18.54 -17.66 23.53
N ARG A 313 18.85 -16.56 24.21
CA ARG A 313 17.94 -15.87 25.14
C ARG A 313 17.72 -14.44 24.66
N LEU A 314 16.53 -14.16 24.12
CA LEU A 314 16.16 -12.83 23.65
C LEU A 314 15.91 -11.91 24.86
N ARG A 315 16.61 -10.79 24.98
CA ARG A 315 16.39 -9.86 26.11
C ARG A 315 15.11 -9.02 25.86
N GLN A 316 14.47 -8.55 26.93
CA GLN A 316 13.32 -7.63 26.83
C GLN A 316 13.76 -6.24 26.34
N GLN A 317 14.93 -5.78 26.77
CA GLN A 317 15.54 -4.50 26.38
C GLN A 317 15.89 -4.38 24.88
N ASP A 318 15.87 -5.49 24.13
CA ASP A 318 16.10 -5.51 22.69
C ASP A 318 14.78 -5.42 21.88
N ALA A 319 13.62 -5.33 22.54
CA ALA A 319 12.34 -5.21 21.87
C ALA A 319 12.18 -3.83 21.19
N LEU A 320 11.38 -3.80 20.12
CA LEU A 320 10.96 -2.56 19.46
C LEU A 320 9.61 -2.13 20.05
N PRO A 321 9.49 -0.99 20.74
CA PRO A 321 8.21 -0.45 21.16
C PRO A 321 7.28 -0.22 19.96
N VAL A 322 6.01 -0.64 20.10
CA VAL A 322 4.94 -0.22 19.20
C VAL A 322 3.95 0.61 20.00
N ALA A 323 3.85 1.90 19.67
CA ALA A 323 2.91 2.84 20.28
C ALA A 323 1.62 2.84 19.44
N ALA A 324 0.57 2.18 19.94
CA ALA A 324 -0.70 2.04 19.26
C ALA A 324 -1.79 2.89 19.90
N LEU A 325 -2.56 3.58 19.06
CA LEU A 325 -3.76 4.33 19.46
C LEU A 325 -5.00 3.52 19.09
N VAL A 326 -5.80 3.21 20.11
CA VAL A 326 -7.04 2.42 20.04
C VAL A 326 -8.23 3.37 20.00
N GLN A 327 -9.07 3.19 18.97
CA GLN A 327 -10.33 3.90 18.79
C GLN A 327 -11.40 3.21 19.66
N VAL A 328 -11.96 3.94 20.62
CA VAL A 328 -12.87 3.40 21.64
C VAL A 328 -14.31 3.33 21.15
N GLY A 329 -14.76 4.32 20.37
CA GLY A 329 -16.11 4.35 19.79
C GLY A 329 -16.51 3.05 19.08
N PRO A 330 -15.72 2.52 18.13
CA PRO A 330 -16.00 1.24 17.46
C PRO A 330 -16.09 0.05 18.42
N ILE A 331 -15.23 -0.01 19.45
CA ILE A 331 -15.26 -1.06 20.49
C ILE A 331 -16.60 -1.05 21.23
N LEU A 332 -17.03 0.14 21.68
CA LEU A 332 -18.30 0.28 22.39
C LEU A 332 -19.49 -0.09 21.49
N ALA A 333 -19.46 0.30 20.20
CA ALA A 333 -20.53 0.01 19.25
C ALA A 333 -20.68 -1.48 18.90
N ALA A 334 -19.59 -2.25 18.85
CA ALA A 334 -19.62 -3.68 18.53
C ALA A 334 -19.78 -4.59 19.76
N GLU A 335 -19.19 -4.19 20.90
CA GLU A 335 -19.09 -5.04 22.11
C GLU A 335 -20.00 -4.58 23.28
N THR A 336 -20.86 -3.57 23.11
CA THR A 336 -21.82 -3.13 24.16
C THR A 336 -23.15 -2.66 23.56
N ASN A 337 -24.13 -2.31 24.42
CA ASN A 337 -25.37 -1.62 24.02
C ASN A 337 -25.36 -0.13 24.41
N LEU A 338 -24.17 0.49 24.56
CA LEU A 338 -23.98 1.85 25.06
C LEU A 338 -23.74 2.82 23.91
N ASP A 339 -24.08 4.11 24.09
CA ASP A 339 -23.78 5.15 23.11
C ASP A 339 -22.26 5.42 23.05
N PRO A 340 -21.58 5.13 21.92
CA PRO A 340 -20.14 5.33 21.79
C PRO A 340 -19.73 6.80 21.87
N HIS A 341 -20.64 7.74 21.59
CA HIS A 341 -20.35 9.19 21.66
C HIS A 341 -20.30 9.72 23.09
N ASN A 342 -20.83 8.98 24.06
CA ASN A 342 -20.89 9.36 25.47
C ASN A 342 -19.93 8.53 26.32
N LEU A 343 -18.65 8.50 25.90
CA LEU A 343 -17.56 7.75 26.52
C LEU A 343 -17.49 7.89 28.05
N ARG A 344 -17.83 9.05 28.61
CA ARG A 344 -17.90 9.26 30.08
C ARG A 344 -18.90 8.32 30.76
N VAL A 345 -20.10 8.19 30.21
CA VAL A 345 -21.13 7.29 30.74
C VAL A 345 -20.81 5.83 30.38
N ALA A 346 -20.19 5.58 29.22
CA ALA A 346 -19.74 4.25 28.87
C ALA A 346 -18.70 3.71 29.89
N LEU A 347 -17.73 4.52 30.31
CA LEU A 347 -16.70 4.16 31.30
C LEU A 347 -17.24 3.99 32.74
N GLU A 348 -18.50 4.34 33.01
CA GLU A 348 -19.19 3.97 34.25
C GLU A 348 -19.67 2.49 34.23
N SER A 349 -19.68 1.84 33.05
CA SER A 349 -20.06 0.42 32.88
C SER A 349 -18.85 -0.54 32.97
N PRO A 350 -18.92 -1.61 33.80
CA PRO A 350 -17.93 -2.69 33.79
C PRO A 350 -17.83 -3.43 32.44
N GLU A 351 -18.93 -3.57 31.69
CA GLU A 351 -18.92 -4.24 30.37
C GLU A 351 -18.03 -3.47 29.37
N ALA A 352 -18.18 -2.14 29.31
CA ALA A 352 -17.39 -1.27 28.45
C ALA A 352 -15.91 -1.27 28.83
N ARG A 353 -15.61 -1.13 30.12
CA ARG A 353 -14.23 -1.22 30.64
C ARG A 353 -13.56 -2.54 30.25
N MET A 354 -14.26 -3.66 30.44
CA MET A 354 -13.76 -4.99 30.11
C MET A 354 -13.62 -5.21 28.60
N ALA A 355 -14.52 -4.66 27.77
CA ALA A 355 -14.38 -4.71 26.31
C ALA A 355 -13.10 -3.99 25.84
N ILE A 356 -12.85 -2.77 26.33
CA ILE A 356 -11.65 -1.97 26.02
C ILE A 356 -10.39 -2.65 26.56
N GLN A 357 -10.40 -3.09 27.83
CA GLN A 357 -9.25 -3.75 28.45
C GLN A 357 -8.86 -5.02 27.69
N ARG A 358 -9.83 -5.85 27.23
CA ARG A 358 -9.52 -7.06 26.46
C ARG A 358 -8.88 -6.76 25.10
N VAL A 359 -9.17 -5.62 24.46
CA VAL A 359 -8.44 -5.16 23.27
C VAL A 359 -7.00 -4.78 23.62
N ILE A 360 -6.79 -4.04 24.70
CA ILE A 360 -5.44 -3.62 25.14
C ILE A 360 -4.59 -4.82 25.56
N THR A 361 -5.15 -5.76 26.33
CA THR A 361 -4.49 -7.02 26.69
C THR A 361 -4.16 -7.85 25.45
N LEU A 362 -5.07 -7.95 24.46
CA LEU A 362 -4.78 -8.64 23.21
C LEU A 362 -3.61 -8.02 22.45
N PHE A 363 -3.49 -6.69 22.42
CA PHE A 363 -2.32 -6.03 21.83
C PHE A 363 -1.02 -6.25 22.63
N HIS A 364 -1.10 -6.21 23.97
CA HIS A 364 0.05 -6.46 24.86
C HIS A 364 0.60 -7.89 24.70
N ASP A 365 -0.27 -8.90 24.62
CA ASP A 365 0.07 -10.30 24.30
C ASP A 365 0.87 -10.46 22.98
N HIS A 366 0.83 -9.46 22.09
CA HIS A 366 1.54 -9.42 20.81
C HIS A 366 2.72 -8.43 20.79
N GLY A 367 3.11 -7.88 21.95
CA GLY A 367 4.23 -6.95 22.11
C GLY A 367 3.90 -5.49 21.77
N ILE A 368 2.62 -5.12 21.70
CA ILE A 368 2.17 -3.77 21.30
C ILE A 368 1.65 -3.01 22.52
N THR A 369 2.21 -1.82 22.78
CA THR A 369 1.70 -0.90 23.80
C THR A 369 0.50 -0.13 23.24
N ALA A 370 -0.68 -0.69 23.43
CA ALA A 370 -1.96 -0.07 23.06
C ALA A 370 -2.45 0.92 24.12
N SER A 371 -3.03 2.03 23.67
CA SER A 371 -3.51 3.12 24.53
C SER A 371 -4.77 3.76 23.95
N CYS A 372 -5.65 4.28 24.81
CA CYS A 372 -6.91 4.93 24.40
C CYS A 372 -6.84 6.45 24.59
N PRO A 373 -6.35 7.23 23.60
CA PRO A 373 -6.16 8.67 23.76
C PRO A 373 -7.48 9.44 23.96
N GLU A 374 -8.63 8.86 23.64
CA GLU A 374 -9.95 9.42 23.91
C GLU A 374 -10.28 9.51 25.42
N ILE A 375 -9.65 8.67 26.25
CA ILE A 375 -9.87 8.61 27.70
C ILE A 375 -8.93 9.62 28.38
N LYS A 376 -9.49 10.56 29.16
CA LYS A 376 -8.78 11.74 29.66
C LYS A 376 -9.23 12.11 31.08
N PRO A 377 -8.40 12.79 31.88
CA PRO A 377 -8.87 13.43 33.10
C PRO A 377 -10.01 14.41 32.78
N ARG A 378 -10.92 14.57 33.73
CA ARG A 378 -12.07 15.44 33.58
C ARG A 378 -11.64 16.89 33.71
N LEU A 379 -11.61 17.60 32.59
CA LEU A 379 -11.32 19.04 32.57
C LEU A 379 -12.49 19.83 33.19
N THR A 380 -12.20 20.53 34.27
CA THR A 380 -13.02 21.61 34.83
C THR A 380 -12.28 22.94 34.67
N GLN A 381 -12.99 24.07 34.79
CA GLN A 381 -12.37 25.40 34.78
C GLN A 381 -12.70 26.12 36.08
N ALA A 382 -11.65 26.58 36.78
CA ALA A 382 -11.79 27.37 38.00
C ALA A 382 -12.31 28.78 37.70
N GLN A 383 -12.86 29.47 38.71
CA GLN A 383 -13.31 30.87 38.56
C GLN A 383 -12.17 31.84 38.18
N SER A 384 -10.91 31.45 38.41
CA SER A 384 -9.70 32.15 37.95
C SER A 384 -9.38 31.97 36.46
N GLY A 385 -10.12 31.11 35.75
CA GLY A 385 -9.86 30.72 34.36
C GLY A 385 -8.87 29.57 34.18
N ALA A 386 -8.19 29.14 35.25
CA ALA A 386 -7.25 28.00 35.24
C ALA A 386 -7.97 26.66 35.00
N ALA A 387 -7.23 25.68 34.46
CA ALA A 387 -7.68 24.30 34.40
C ALA A 387 -7.72 23.68 35.80
N GLY A 388 -8.68 22.78 36.02
CA GLY A 388 -8.69 21.85 37.16
C GLY A 388 -8.95 20.44 36.64
N LEU A 389 -7.98 19.54 36.82
CA LEU A 389 -8.05 18.17 36.32
C LEU A 389 -8.46 17.19 37.42
N ASP A 390 -9.63 16.57 37.25
CA ASP A 390 -10.05 15.42 38.05
C ASP A 390 -9.56 14.13 37.36
N TRP A 391 -8.55 13.49 37.96
CA TRP A 391 -7.89 12.29 37.46
C TRP A 391 -8.59 10.99 37.87
N THR A 392 -9.64 11.03 38.70
CA THR A 392 -10.17 9.84 39.40
C THR A 392 -10.47 8.69 38.45
N THR A 393 -11.22 8.93 37.37
CA THR A 393 -11.56 7.91 36.35
C THR A 393 -10.39 7.55 35.44
N TYR A 394 -9.42 8.44 35.27
CA TYR A 394 -8.24 8.18 34.44
C TYR A 394 -7.27 7.23 35.17
N ASP A 395 -6.98 7.49 36.44
CA ASP A 395 -6.09 6.65 37.25
C ASP A 395 -6.68 5.28 37.54
N ASP A 396 -7.98 5.22 37.84
CA ASP A 396 -8.73 4.00 38.10
C ASP A 396 -8.81 3.06 36.89
N PHE A 397 -8.81 3.59 35.66
CA PHE A 397 -8.88 2.78 34.44
C PHE A 397 -7.53 2.64 33.71
N CYS A 398 -6.86 3.75 33.40
CA CYS A 398 -5.61 3.76 32.64
C CYS A 398 -4.38 3.43 33.50
N GLY A 399 -4.37 3.80 34.79
CA GLY A 399 -3.20 3.61 35.67
C GLY A 399 -2.69 2.17 35.70
N PRO A 400 -3.53 1.17 36.04
CA PRO A 400 -3.16 -0.25 35.98
C PRO A 400 -2.64 -0.74 34.62
N MET A 401 -2.97 -0.06 33.51
CA MET A 401 -2.48 -0.39 32.17
C MET A 401 -1.13 0.29 31.86
N ILE A 402 -0.89 1.49 32.40
CA ILE A 402 0.41 2.18 32.29
C ILE A 402 1.45 1.48 33.18
N ASP A 403 1.07 1.11 34.40
CA ASP A 403 1.91 0.42 35.39
C ASP A 403 2.12 -1.07 35.07
N GLY A 404 1.31 -1.64 34.17
CA GLY A 404 1.40 -3.04 33.72
C GLY A 404 0.64 -4.05 34.59
N ALA A 405 0.02 -3.62 35.69
CA ALA A 405 -0.66 -4.47 36.67
C ALA A 405 -1.90 -5.22 36.15
N VAL A 406 -2.37 -4.94 34.92
CA VAL A 406 -3.43 -5.72 34.24
C VAL A 406 -2.90 -6.89 33.41
N PHE A 407 -1.58 -6.96 33.16
CA PHE A 407 -0.97 -7.95 32.27
C PHE A 407 -0.30 -9.08 33.08
N SER A 408 -0.27 -10.29 32.52
CA SER A 408 0.26 -11.49 33.18
C SER A 408 1.76 -11.43 33.45
N ASP A 409 2.51 -10.69 32.62
CA ASP A 409 3.95 -10.42 32.77
C ASP A 409 4.27 -9.25 33.71
N ASN A 410 3.25 -8.47 34.12
CA ASN A 410 3.36 -7.21 34.85
C ASN A 410 4.25 -6.18 34.14
N TRP A 411 4.33 -6.20 32.80
CA TRP A 411 5.17 -5.28 32.04
C TRP A 411 4.49 -3.91 31.85
N PRO A 412 5.10 -2.80 32.31
CA PRO A 412 4.53 -1.47 32.14
C PRO A 412 4.62 -0.99 30.69
N ALA A 413 3.76 -0.04 30.33
CA ALA A 413 3.72 0.58 29.00
C ALA A 413 5.09 1.17 28.60
N TRP A 414 5.54 0.91 27.36
CA TRP A 414 6.78 1.50 26.83
C TRP A 414 6.61 2.97 26.42
N ARG A 415 5.45 3.29 25.84
CA ARG A 415 5.05 4.63 25.40
C ARG A 415 3.56 4.83 25.71
N TRP A 416 3.20 5.97 26.26
CA TRP A 416 1.80 6.30 26.55
C TRP A 416 1.49 7.76 26.21
N PRO A 417 0.36 8.08 25.56
CA PRO A 417 0.01 9.46 25.25
C PRO A 417 -0.34 10.21 26.55
N ILE A 418 0.32 11.35 26.75
CA ILE A 418 -0.15 12.38 27.67
C ILE A 418 -1.52 12.84 27.15
N PRO A 419 -2.58 12.92 27.99
CA PRO A 419 -3.97 13.04 27.51
C PRO A 419 -4.33 14.48 27.08
N ALA A 420 -3.62 15.00 26.08
CA ALA A 420 -3.80 16.33 25.48
C ALA A 420 -3.75 16.21 23.94
N ASP A 421 -4.77 16.72 23.27
CA ASP A 421 -4.92 16.65 21.81
C ASP A 421 -5.87 17.76 21.29
N MET A 422 -6.27 17.68 20.02
CA MET A 422 -7.25 18.60 19.42
C MET A 422 -8.67 18.50 20.01
N LEU A 423 -8.97 17.43 20.75
CA LEU A 423 -10.27 17.13 21.37
C LEU A 423 -10.33 17.46 22.87
N GLN A 424 -9.21 17.73 23.55
CA GLN A 424 -9.14 18.34 24.89
C GLN A 424 -7.74 18.94 25.18
N PRO A 425 -7.65 20.23 25.55
CA PRO A 425 -8.69 21.26 25.48
C PRO A 425 -9.08 21.58 24.02
N ARG A 426 -10.37 21.75 23.72
CA ARG A 426 -10.85 21.95 22.33
C ARG A 426 -10.62 23.40 21.87
N PRO A 427 -9.80 23.68 20.84
CA PRO A 427 -9.50 25.06 20.43
C PRO A 427 -10.75 25.89 20.13
N ALA A 428 -11.75 25.29 19.49
CA ALA A 428 -13.02 25.94 19.12
C ALA A 428 -13.83 26.46 20.33
N GLN A 429 -13.67 25.87 21.52
CA GLN A 429 -14.35 26.33 22.74
C GLN A 429 -13.66 27.56 23.37
N TYR A 430 -12.40 27.81 23.02
CA TYR A 430 -11.55 28.85 23.64
C TYR A 430 -11.08 29.94 22.66
N GLY A 431 -11.81 30.13 21.56
CA GLY A 431 -11.55 31.18 20.56
C GLY A 431 -10.56 30.81 19.44
N GLY A 432 -10.27 29.52 19.25
CA GLY A 432 -9.38 28.99 18.22
C GLY A 432 -7.93 28.79 18.68
N MET A 433 -7.12 28.11 17.88
CA MET A 433 -5.72 27.78 18.22
C MET A 433 -4.81 29.00 18.42
N ASP A 434 -5.16 30.13 17.81
CA ASP A 434 -4.37 31.37 17.84
C ASP A 434 -4.77 32.29 19.02
N SER A 435 -5.76 31.87 19.82
CA SER A 435 -6.24 32.59 21.01
C SER A 435 -5.26 32.52 22.17
N ALA A 436 -4.93 33.67 22.76
CA ALA A 436 -4.13 33.73 23.99
C ALA A 436 -4.81 32.99 25.16
N MET A 437 -6.15 32.93 25.20
CA MET A 437 -6.90 32.17 26.20
C MET A 437 -6.72 30.66 26.00
N TYR A 438 -6.79 30.17 24.76
CA TYR A 438 -6.53 28.77 24.45
C TYR A 438 -5.10 28.36 24.81
N LEU A 439 -4.11 29.15 24.40
CA LEU A 439 -2.69 28.85 24.63
C LEU A 439 -2.31 28.90 26.12
N THR A 440 -2.92 29.81 26.89
CA THR A 440 -2.74 29.87 28.35
C THR A 440 -3.34 28.64 29.03
N LEU A 441 -4.58 28.27 28.67
CA LEU A 441 -5.24 27.08 29.18
C LEU A 441 -4.50 25.79 28.81
N LEU A 442 -4.02 25.68 27.57
CA LEU A 442 -3.27 24.52 27.09
C LEU A 442 -1.95 24.34 27.86
N LYS A 443 -1.22 25.43 28.12
CA LYS A 443 0.01 25.39 28.92
C LYS A 443 -0.26 24.93 30.36
N ASP A 444 -1.29 25.47 31.01
CA ASP A 444 -1.71 25.10 32.36
C ASP A 444 -2.16 23.62 32.43
N TYR A 445 -3.00 23.20 31.48
CA TYR A 445 -3.41 21.81 31.28
C TYR A 445 -2.20 20.86 31.16
N LEU A 446 -1.25 21.18 30.27
CA LEU A 446 -0.04 20.38 30.05
C LEU A 446 0.87 20.37 31.30
N ALA A 447 1.03 21.50 31.99
CA ALA A 447 1.78 21.56 33.25
C ALA A 447 1.18 20.62 34.32
N GLN A 448 -0.15 20.60 34.46
CA GLN A 448 -0.85 19.70 35.38
C GLN A 448 -0.74 18.23 34.94
N CYS A 449 -0.78 17.93 33.64
CA CYS A 449 -0.52 16.58 33.13
C CYS A 449 0.91 16.11 33.38
N ALA A 450 1.92 16.95 33.19
CA ALA A 450 3.31 16.60 33.51
C ALA A 450 3.54 16.41 35.01
N ALA A 451 2.94 17.25 35.86
CA ALA A 451 3.02 17.10 37.31
C ALA A 451 2.47 15.75 37.77
N HIS A 452 1.25 15.39 37.32
CA HIS A 452 0.63 14.10 37.61
C HIS A 452 1.45 12.92 37.07
N PHE A 453 1.86 12.96 35.79
CA PHE A 453 2.70 11.91 35.20
C PHE A 453 4.09 11.81 35.88
N ALA A 454 4.62 12.88 36.47
CA ALA A 454 5.86 12.83 37.23
C ALA A 454 5.65 12.20 38.62
N GLU A 455 4.57 12.56 39.33
CA GLU A 455 4.19 11.98 40.63
C GLU A 455 3.96 10.46 40.54
N LYS A 456 3.32 10.02 39.45
CA LYS A 456 3.04 8.60 39.16
C LYS A 456 4.23 7.83 38.56
N GLY A 457 5.34 8.49 38.22
CA GLY A 457 6.50 7.84 37.57
C GLY A 457 6.28 7.45 36.09
N TRP A 458 5.28 8.06 35.43
CA TRP A 458 4.88 7.80 34.05
C TRP A 458 5.56 8.71 33.01
N LEU A 459 6.07 9.88 33.40
CA LEU A 459 6.45 10.95 32.46
C LEU A 459 7.50 10.56 31.41
N GLU A 460 8.50 9.73 31.73
CA GLU A 460 9.53 9.29 30.77
C GLU A 460 9.00 8.34 29.68
N ARG A 461 7.82 7.74 29.90
CA ARG A 461 7.02 6.99 28.91
C ARG A 461 6.05 7.90 28.15
N GLY A 462 5.73 9.05 28.73
CA GLY A 462 4.77 10.03 28.24
C GLY A 462 5.22 10.71 26.95
N PHE A 463 4.32 10.78 25.98
CA PHE A 463 4.52 11.60 24.77
C PHE A 463 3.30 12.48 24.48
N VAL A 464 3.53 13.67 23.92
CA VAL A 464 2.48 14.57 23.45
C VAL A 464 2.31 14.35 21.95
N TYR A 465 1.07 14.09 21.50
CA TYR A 465 0.72 13.99 20.09
C TYR A 465 -0.52 14.80 19.79
N PHE A 466 -0.44 15.67 18.77
CA PHE A 466 -1.59 16.33 18.17
C PHE A 466 -1.69 15.86 16.73
N ASP A 467 -2.87 15.38 16.34
CA ASP A 467 -3.20 15.06 14.95
C ASP A 467 -3.45 16.35 14.15
N TYR A 468 -2.38 17.14 13.99
CA TYR A 468 -2.43 18.47 13.40
C TYR A 468 -1.05 18.96 12.93
N PRO A 469 -0.92 19.51 11.72
CA PRO A 469 -1.94 19.60 10.66
C PRO A 469 -2.20 18.24 9.98
N THR A 470 -3.43 18.04 9.52
CA THR A 470 -3.88 16.81 8.83
C THR A 470 -3.63 16.82 7.31
N ASN A 471 -2.81 17.75 6.82
CA ASN A 471 -2.49 17.94 5.40
C ASN A 471 -0.97 17.88 5.22
N ASP A 472 -0.50 17.03 4.30
CA ASP A 472 0.91 16.80 3.98
C ASP A 472 1.66 18.07 3.50
N ASN A 473 0.97 19.09 2.97
CA ASN A 473 1.56 20.38 2.57
C ASN A 473 0.90 21.56 3.30
N PRO A 474 1.20 21.76 4.60
CA PRO A 474 0.49 22.70 5.46
C PRO A 474 0.75 24.17 5.14
N ALA A 475 -0.11 25.07 5.64
CA ALA A 475 0.14 26.51 5.52
C ALA A 475 1.21 26.99 6.51
N GLN A 476 1.78 28.17 6.25
CA GLN A 476 2.74 28.80 7.16
C GLN A 476 2.09 29.04 8.54
N GLU A 477 0.82 29.46 8.56
CA GLU A 477 0.02 29.64 9.78
C GLU A 477 -0.09 28.35 10.60
N ASP A 478 -0.21 27.19 9.94
CA ASP A 478 -0.30 25.89 10.60
C ASP A 478 1.04 25.47 11.19
N MET A 479 2.16 25.67 10.47
CA MET A 479 3.52 25.43 11.00
C MET A 479 3.80 26.32 12.23
N GLN A 480 3.34 27.57 12.22
CA GLN A 480 3.47 28.46 13.38
C GLN A 480 2.55 28.04 14.55
N ARG A 481 1.40 27.40 14.28
CA ARG A 481 0.56 26.78 15.32
C ARG A 481 1.24 25.55 15.94
N VAL A 482 1.87 24.70 15.12
CA VAL A 482 2.66 23.55 15.64
C VAL A 482 3.79 24.03 16.56
N ARG A 483 4.55 25.07 16.19
CA ARG A 483 5.52 25.69 17.13
C ARG A 483 4.88 26.14 18.44
N ARG A 484 3.64 26.67 18.42
CA ARG A 484 2.92 27.07 19.64
C ARG A 484 2.48 25.86 20.49
N LEU A 485 2.09 24.75 19.88
CA LEU A 485 1.77 23.50 20.59
C LEU A 485 3.01 22.90 21.27
N ILE A 486 4.13 22.79 20.55
CA ILE A 486 5.41 22.33 21.10
C ILE A 486 5.86 23.24 22.24
N ALA A 487 5.85 24.57 22.01
CA ALA A 487 6.22 25.54 23.02
C ALA A 487 5.29 25.56 24.24
N ALA A 488 4.03 25.12 24.13
CA ALA A 488 3.14 24.94 25.27
C ALA A 488 3.51 23.69 26.09
N ALA A 489 3.85 22.58 25.44
CA ALA A 489 4.32 21.35 26.09
C ALA A 489 5.62 21.57 26.87
N HIS A 490 6.67 22.07 26.22
CA HIS A 490 7.98 22.33 26.87
C HIS A 490 7.94 23.46 27.91
N GLN A 491 6.88 24.28 27.93
CA GLN A 491 6.62 25.27 28.99
C GLN A 491 5.74 24.71 30.13
N GLY A 492 5.10 23.56 29.95
CA GLY A 492 4.48 22.77 31.03
C GLY A 492 5.55 21.97 31.77
N ASP A 493 6.29 21.13 31.05
CA ASP A 493 7.54 20.51 31.52
C ASP A 493 8.47 20.24 30.34
N ARG A 494 9.77 20.55 30.48
CA ARG A 494 10.79 20.34 29.45
C ARG A 494 11.11 18.87 29.17
N ARG A 495 10.63 17.94 30.01
CA ARG A 495 10.74 16.49 29.80
C ARG A 495 9.64 15.92 28.90
N MET A 496 8.58 16.69 28.61
CA MET A 496 7.56 16.25 27.66
C MET A 496 8.18 16.01 26.28
N THR A 497 8.05 14.78 25.78
CA THR A 497 8.49 14.39 24.44
C THR A 497 7.38 14.70 23.43
N PHE A 498 7.59 15.64 22.50
CA PHE A 498 6.60 15.98 21.46
C PHE A 498 6.81 15.15 20.18
N VAL A 499 5.74 14.52 19.70
CA VAL A 499 5.72 13.71 18.47
C VAL A 499 5.04 14.48 17.33
N SER A 500 5.67 14.50 16.15
CA SER A 500 5.08 15.08 14.94
C SER A 500 5.19 14.14 13.75
N THR A 501 4.13 14.10 12.93
CA THR A 501 4.02 13.38 11.66
C THR A 501 4.47 14.22 10.45
N LEU A 502 4.88 15.48 10.67
CA LEU A 502 5.36 16.39 9.62
C LEU A 502 6.62 15.87 8.91
N ILE A 503 6.94 16.50 7.76
CA ILE A 503 8.09 16.15 6.92
C ILE A 503 9.32 17.02 7.32
N PRO A 504 10.42 16.42 7.81
CA PRO A 504 11.60 17.13 8.31
C PRO A 504 12.56 17.65 7.21
N GLN A 505 12.13 17.65 5.95
CA GLN A 505 12.87 18.19 4.81
C GLN A 505 11.93 18.80 3.75
N SER A 506 12.50 19.54 2.80
CA SER A 506 11.76 20.03 1.64
C SER A 506 11.58 18.92 0.60
N MET A 507 10.35 18.65 0.16
CA MET A 507 10.07 17.65 -0.87
C MET A 507 10.29 18.14 -2.33
N ARG A 508 10.72 19.40 -2.51
CA ARG A 508 11.00 19.99 -3.84
C ARG A 508 12.06 19.24 -4.66
N PRO A 509 13.19 18.74 -4.09
CA PRO A 509 14.18 17.98 -4.85
C PRO A 509 13.65 16.66 -5.40
N PHE A 510 12.61 16.09 -4.78
CA PHE A 510 11.97 14.85 -5.18
C PHE A 510 10.79 15.06 -6.14
N GLY A 511 10.58 16.29 -6.64
CA GLY A 511 9.55 16.64 -7.63
C GLY A 511 8.33 17.37 -7.07
N TRP A 512 8.18 17.53 -5.75
CA TRP A 512 7.04 18.28 -5.18
C TRP A 512 7.32 19.78 -5.16
N PHE A 513 7.28 20.44 -6.32
CA PHE A 513 7.70 21.83 -6.50
C PHE A 513 6.97 22.84 -5.59
N GLU A 514 5.70 22.59 -5.27
CA GLU A 514 4.88 23.46 -4.40
C GLU A 514 4.97 23.13 -2.90
N HIS A 515 5.80 22.16 -2.50
CA HIS A 515 5.98 21.81 -1.09
C HIS A 515 6.44 23.04 -0.26
N ARG A 516 5.75 23.29 0.84
CA ARG A 516 6.02 24.33 1.82
C ARG A 516 6.81 23.69 2.95
N TYR A 517 8.03 24.17 3.17
CA TYR A 517 8.90 23.66 4.21
C TYR A 517 9.30 24.80 5.14
N GLU A 518 9.06 24.61 6.43
CA GLU A 518 9.74 25.32 7.49
C GLU A 518 10.50 24.29 8.34
N ASP A 519 11.73 24.62 8.72
CA ASP A 519 12.48 23.76 9.63
C ASP A 519 11.89 23.84 11.05
N LEU A 520 11.61 22.67 11.62
CA LEU A 520 11.18 22.45 13.00
C LEU A 520 12.12 21.47 13.72
N THR A 521 13.31 21.18 13.17
CA THR A 521 14.27 20.21 13.71
C THR A 521 14.73 20.58 15.12
N GLY A 522 14.78 21.87 15.45
CA GLY A 522 15.12 22.32 16.81
C GLY A 522 14.03 21.92 17.82
N GLU A 523 12.78 22.13 17.42
CA GLU A 523 11.59 22.11 18.28
C GLU A 523 10.98 20.71 18.45
N VAL A 524 10.85 19.91 17.39
CA VAL A 524 10.24 18.56 17.45
C VAL A 524 11.20 17.55 18.06
N ASP A 525 10.75 16.74 19.03
CA ASP A 525 11.58 15.73 19.70
C ASP A 525 11.58 14.38 18.98
N VAL A 526 10.42 13.98 18.45
CA VAL A 526 10.21 12.73 17.73
C VAL A 526 9.56 12.99 16.37
N TRP A 527 10.21 12.49 15.32
CA TRP A 527 9.69 12.49 13.96
C TRP A 527 9.07 11.13 13.65
N ALA A 528 7.73 11.10 13.57
CA ALA A 528 6.91 9.97 13.14
C ALA A 528 6.38 10.20 11.71
N THR A 529 7.23 10.72 10.83
CA THR A 529 6.89 11.06 9.44
C THR A 529 6.40 9.82 8.68
N PRO A 530 5.29 9.88 7.91
CA PRO A 530 4.83 8.79 7.06
C PRO A 530 5.95 8.23 6.19
N ALA A 531 6.08 6.91 6.10
CA ALA A 531 7.23 6.28 5.45
C ALA A 531 7.45 6.76 4.00
N ARG A 532 6.39 7.11 3.25
CA ARG A 532 6.52 7.66 1.87
C ARG A 532 7.28 8.97 1.77
N TYR A 533 7.46 9.71 2.87
CA TYR A 533 8.20 10.97 2.92
C TYR A 533 9.48 10.90 3.77
N GLN A 534 9.89 9.71 4.22
CA GLN A 534 11.15 9.56 4.93
C GLN A 534 12.32 9.54 3.93
N HIS A 535 13.33 10.39 4.16
CA HIS A 535 14.57 10.40 3.39
C HIS A 535 15.74 9.94 4.27
N PRO A 536 16.48 8.87 3.93
CA PRO A 536 17.51 8.29 4.82
C PRO A 536 18.57 9.29 5.31
N ALA A 537 19.15 10.11 4.43
CA ALA A 537 20.12 11.14 4.84
C ALA A 537 19.51 12.23 5.75
N THR A 538 18.18 12.40 5.78
CA THR A 538 17.50 13.23 6.78
C THR A 538 17.26 12.47 8.08
N LEU A 539 16.93 11.18 8.05
CA LEU A 539 16.85 10.36 9.26
C LEU A 539 18.22 10.29 9.98
N GLU A 540 19.30 10.03 9.24
CA GLU A 540 20.67 10.05 9.76
C GLU A 540 21.03 11.42 10.37
N ARG A 541 20.67 12.52 9.70
CA ARG A 541 20.85 13.89 10.24
C ARG A 541 20.10 14.09 11.55
N LEU A 542 18.84 13.65 11.64
CA LEU A 542 18.02 13.78 12.85
C LEU A 542 18.61 12.95 14.01
N GLN A 543 18.93 11.69 13.75
CA GLN A 543 19.51 10.77 14.73
C GLN A 543 20.89 11.27 15.20
N GLY A 544 21.73 11.79 14.30
CA GLY A 544 23.00 12.44 14.63
C GLY A 544 22.87 13.75 15.42
N MET A 545 21.69 14.40 15.39
CA MET A 545 21.32 15.52 16.26
C MET A 545 20.68 15.08 17.59
N GLY A 546 20.60 13.78 17.87
CA GLY A 546 19.93 13.22 19.05
C GLY A 546 18.40 13.32 19.01
N LYS A 547 17.81 13.59 17.84
CA LYS A 547 16.36 13.60 17.65
C LYS A 547 15.86 12.21 17.31
N LYS A 548 14.70 11.85 17.85
CA LYS A 548 14.13 10.51 17.74
C LYS A 548 13.38 10.37 16.43
N THR A 549 13.35 9.15 15.90
CA THR A 549 12.59 8.83 14.70
C THR A 549 11.78 7.56 14.94
N TRP A 550 10.49 7.57 14.61
CA TRP A 550 9.58 6.43 14.72
C TRP A 550 9.07 6.05 13.33
N LEU A 551 8.91 4.75 13.07
CA LEU A 551 8.29 4.28 11.84
C LEU A 551 6.78 4.50 11.92
N LEU A 552 6.24 5.41 11.10
CA LEU A 552 4.82 5.44 10.79
C LEU A 552 4.60 4.64 9.48
N PRO A 553 3.95 3.46 9.53
CA PRO A 553 3.69 2.67 8.33
C PRO A 553 2.85 3.42 7.30
N ASP A 554 3.11 3.08 6.03
CA ASP A 554 2.54 3.66 4.83
C ASP A 554 2.26 2.54 3.81
N ARG A 555 1.91 2.88 2.57
CA ARG A 555 1.75 1.89 1.49
C ARG A 555 3.10 1.37 0.97
N PRO A 556 3.14 0.17 0.35
CA PRO A 556 4.33 -0.34 -0.31
C PRO A 556 4.65 0.49 -1.56
N PRO A 557 5.93 0.60 -1.96
CA PRO A 557 7.13 -0.04 -1.41
C PRO A 557 7.71 0.65 -0.16
N PHE A 558 7.29 1.88 0.12
CA PHE A 558 7.92 2.82 1.06
C PHE A 558 8.08 2.24 2.47
N SER A 559 7.07 1.51 2.93
CA SER A 559 7.20 0.55 4.01
C SER A 559 6.56 -0.79 3.65
N GLY A 560 6.58 -1.75 4.59
CA GLY A 560 5.54 -2.77 4.61
C GLY A 560 4.19 -2.12 4.91
N SER A 561 3.11 -2.70 4.42
CA SER A 561 1.74 -2.28 4.75
C SER A 561 1.09 -3.17 5.81
N LEU A 562 0.07 -2.62 6.49
CA LEU A 562 -0.86 -3.34 7.35
C LEU A 562 -2.23 -3.55 6.67
N ALA A 563 -2.35 -3.35 5.36
CA ALA A 563 -3.58 -3.57 4.60
C ALA A 563 -3.97 -5.06 4.55
N VAL A 564 -5.27 -5.37 4.59
CA VAL A 564 -5.78 -6.76 4.57
C VAL A 564 -5.37 -7.48 3.28
N GLU A 565 -5.38 -6.80 2.13
CA GLU A 565 -4.97 -7.34 0.83
C GLU A 565 -3.45 -7.56 0.69
N ALA A 566 -2.61 -6.91 1.51
CA ALA A 566 -1.15 -6.98 1.39
C ALA A 566 -0.60 -8.39 1.68
N PRO A 567 0.53 -8.81 1.06
CA PRO A 567 1.21 -10.06 1.43
C PRO A 567 1.63 -10.05 2.90
N LEU A 568 1.43 -11.16 3.61
CA LEU A 568 1.63 -11.25 5.06
C LEU A 568 3.03 -10.82 5.54
N VAL A 569 4.07 -11.06 4.74
CA VAL A 569 5.44 -10.62 5.05
C VAL A 569 5.58 -9.10 5.17
N HIS A 570 4.63 -8.29 4.66
CA HIS A 570 4.67 -6.83 4.79
C HIS A 570 4.57 -6.38 6.24
N ALA A 571 3.62 -6.92 6.99
CA ALA A 571 3.46 -6.62 8.42
C ALA A 571 4.68 -7.10 9.24
N ARG A 572 5.22 -8.29 8.91
CA ARG A 572 6.49 -8.82 9.47
C ARG A 572 7.68 -7.90 9.17
N SER A 573 7.74 -7.33 7.96
CA SER A 573 8.85 -6.49 7.50
C SER A 573 8.97 -5.13 8.20
N LEU A 574 7.93 -4.66 8.92
CA LEU A 574 7.95 -3.35 9.58
C LEU A 574 9.04 -3.24 10.65
N ALA A 575 9.22 -4.28 11.46
CA ALA A 575 10.25 -4.29 12.51
C ALA A 575 11.67 -4.41 11.90
N TRP A 576 11.83 -5.22 10.85
CA TRP A 576 13.06 -5.30 10.05
C TRP A 576 13.44 -3.95 9.40
N GLN A 577 12.44 -3.21 8.93
CA GLN A 577 12.61 -1.85 8.41
C GLN A 577 13.01 -0.85 9.49
N ALA A 578 12.37 -0.91 10.66
CA ALA A 578 12.75 -0.08 11.81
C ALA A 578 14.20 -0.33 12.25
N PHE A 579 14.70 -1.57 12.19
CA PHE A 579 16.11 -1.91 12.39
C PHE A 579 17.02 -1.24 11.34
N LEU A 580 16.71 -1.38 10.05
CA LEU A 580 17.50 -0.77 8.96
C LEU A 580 17.58 0.75 9.08
N GLN A 581 16.47 1.41 9.43
CA GLN A 581 16.36 2.87 9.52
C GLN A 581 16.72 3.46 10.89
N GLY A 582 17.06 2.64 11.89
CA GLY A 582 17.41 3.12 13.24
C GLY A 582 16.25 3.75 14.02
N HIS A 583 15.02 3.31 13.79
CA HIS A 583 13.83 3.86 14.46
C HIS A 583 13.67 3.35 15.90
N GLU A 584 13.32 4.24 16.83
CA GLU A 584 13.11 3.92 18.26
C GLU A 584 11.79 3.18 18.54
N ALA A 585 10.79 3.28 17.65
CA ALA A 585 9.48 2.66 17.80
C ALA A 585 8.76 2.57 16.45
N ILE A 586 7.65 1.81 16.42
CA ILE A 586 6.60 1.90 15.40
C ILE A 586 5.43 2.71 16.00
N PHE A 587 4.84 3.61 15.22
CA PHE A 587 3.66 4.39 15.61
C PHE A 587 2.45 3.97 14.77
N LEU A 588 1.36 3.57 15.44
CA LEU A 588 0.12 3.12 14.82
C LEU A 588 -1.04 4.02 15.28
N PRO A 589 -1.40 5.08 14.52
CA PRO A 589 -2.44 6.03 14.92
C PRO A 589 -3.87 5.44 14.86
N HIS A 590 -4.06 4.33 14.14
CA HIS A 590 -5.33 3.61 14.03
C HIS A 590 -5.10 2.11 14.20
N THR A 591 -5.88 1.45 15.05
CA THR A 591 -5.78 0.00 15.33
C THR A 591 -7.11 -0.71 15.57
N THR A 592 -8.22 0.03 15.74
CA THR A 592 -9.58 -0.49 15.90
C THR A 592 -10.63 0.34 15.16
N GLN A 593 -10.25 1.07 14.11
CA GLN A 593 -11.19 1.87 13.31
C GLN A 593 -11.96 0.97 12.32
N TRP A 594 -12.84 0.13 12.85
CA TRP A 594 -13.65 -0.79 12.05
C TRP A 594 -14.68 -0.06 11.18
N PRO A 595 -14.86 -0.45 9.91
CA PRO A 595 -16.04 -0.12 9.11
C PRO A 595 -17.34 -0.62 9.75
N GLU A 596 -18.44 0.13 9.58
CA GLU A 596 -19.75 -0.22 10.17
C GLU A 596 -20.28 -1.58 9.67
N ASP A 597 -20.06 -1.90 8.39
CA ASP A 597 -20.52 -3.13 7.71
C ASP A 597 -19.39 -4.16 7.48
N LEU A 598 -18.30 -4.13 8.29
CA LEU A 598 -17.05 -4.90 8.10
C LEU A 598 -17.23 -6.43 7.89
N MET A 599 -18.29 -7.03 8.43
CA MET A 599 -18.56 -8.47 8.30
C MET A 599 -19.80 -8.80 7.44
N THR A 600 -20.49 -7.78 6.94
CA THR A 600 -21.79 -7.87 6.25
C THR A 600 -21.73 -7.46 4.79
N ARG A 601 -20.71 -6.70 4.36
CA ARG A 601 -20.45 -6.34 2.97
C ARG A 601 -18.98 -6.56 2.60
N SER A 602 -18.67 -6.46 1.31
CA SER A 602 -17.30 -6.36 0.84
C SER A 602 -16.73 -4.97 1.12
N ILE A 603 -15.41 -4.86 1.23
CA ILE A 603 -14.73 -3.56 1.23
C ILE A 603 -14.75 -3.04 -0.22
N GLU A 604 -15.64 -2.07 -0.47
CA GLU A 604 -16.00 -1.56 -1.81
C GLU A 604 -15.56 -0.10 -2.05
N GLU A 605 -15.49 0.72 -0.99
CA GLU A 605 -15.19 2.16 -1.09
C GLU A 605 -13.68 2.46 -1.07
N PRO A 606 -13.12 3.23 -2.03
CA PRO A 606 -11.68 3.56 -2.09
C PRO A 606 -11.13 4.28 -0.86
N GLU A 607 -11.98 5.07 -0.19
CA GLU A 607 -11.63 5.85 0.99
C GLU A 607 -11.55 4.95 2.25
N GLN A 608 -12.13 3.75 2.20
CA GLN A 608 -12.17 2.80 3.31
C GLN A 608 -10.89 1.93 3.35
N ARG A 609 -9.79 2.56 3.76
CA ARG A 609 -8.50 1.89 4.00
C ARG A 609 -8.64 0.63 4.87
N SER A 610 -8.01 -0.47 4.46
CA SER A 610 -8.04 -1.75 5.17
C SER A 610 -6.96 -1.92 6.24
N ASP A 611 -6.10 -0.91 6.44
CA ASP A 611 -4.95 -0.94 7.36
C ASP A 611 -5.19 -0.26 8.71
N THR A 612 -6.43 0.19 8.97
CA THR A 612 -6.81 0.97 10.16
C THR A 612 -7.31 0.14 11.35
N TRP A 613 -7.36 -1.19 11.20
CA TRP A 613 -7.61 -2.14 12.31
C TRP A 613 -6.69 -3.36 12.25
N LEU A 614 -6.32 -3.89 13.42
CA LEU A 614 -5.48 -5.09 13.58
C LEU A 614 -6.14 -6.23 14.39
N VAL A 615 -7.34 -6.01 14.90
CA VAL A 615 -8.16 -6.98 15.64
C VAL A 615 -9.61 -6.88 15.15
N TYR A 616 -10.46 -7.87 15.44
CA TYR A 616 -11.87 -7.90 15.06
C TYR A 616 -12.78 -8.11 16.29
N PRO A 617 -14.06 -7.66 16.26
CA PRO A 617 -15.02 -7.95 17.32
C PRO A 617 -15.28 -9.45 17.49
N GLY A 618 -15.31 -9.93 18.73
CA GLY A 618 -15.54 -11.35 19.03
C GLY A 618 -16.97 -11.78 18.79
N ARG A 619 -17.93 -10.91 19.11
CA ARG A 619 -19.37 -11.19 19.02
C ARG A 619 -19.81 -11.60 17.61
N PHE A 620 -19.17 -11.07 16.56
CA PHE A 620 -19.43 -11.46 15.17
C PHE A 620 -19.12 -12.93 14.88
N PHE A 621 -18.18 -13.53 15.60
CA PHE A 621 -17.79 -14.94 15.46
C PHE A 621 -18.42 -15.86 16.52
N GLY A 622 -19.13 -15.29 17.49
CA GLY A 622 -19.68 -16.01 18.65
C GLY A 622 -18.66 -16.27 19.77
N VAL A 623 -17.59 -15.46 19.83
CA VAL A 623 -16.54 -15.50 20.85
C VAL A 623 -16.69 -14.29 21.77
N ASP A 624 -16.33 -14.42 23.06
CA ASP A 624 -16.35 -13.30 24.00
C ASP A 624 -14.97 -12.65 24.09
N GLY A 625 -14.89 -11.36 23.74
CA GLY A 625 -13.63 -10.62 23.59
C GLY A 625 -13.07 -10.66 22.15
N PRO A 626 -12.21 -9.70 21.80
CA PRO A 626 -11.73 -9.50 20.44
C PRO A 626 -10.86 -10.66 19.93
N VAL A 627 -10.81 -10.83 18.61
CA VAL A 627 -9.96 -11.83 17.94
C VAL A 627 -8.85 -11.17 17.13
N PRO A 628 -7.62 -11.72 17.10
CA PRO A 628 -6.50 -11.12 16.38
C PRO A 628 -6.65 -11.20 14.85
N SER A 629 -5.87 -10.40 14.12
CA SER A 629 -5.66 -10.60 12.68
C SER A 629 -4.41 -11.44 12.39
N MET A 630 -4.34 -12.08 11.22
CA MET A 630 -3.08 -12.64 10.70
C MET A 630 -2.01 -11.56 10.62
N ARG A 631 -2.35 -10.34 10.19
CA ARG A 631 -1.43 -9.19 10.16
C ARG A 631 -0.81 -8.88 11.53
N LEU A 632 -1.59 -8.97 12.62
CA LEU A 632 -1.08 -8.82 13.99
C LEU A 632 -0.09 -9.93 14.37
N LYS A 633 -0.35 -11.19 13.97
CA LYS A 633 0.60 -12.31 14.13
C LYS A 633 1.90 -12.10 13.36
N GLN A 634 1.80 -11.61 12.12
CA GLN A 634 3.00 -11.29 11.32
C GLN A 634 3.83 -10.17 11.95
N LEU A 635 3.18 -9.13 12.46
CA LEU A 635 3.85 -8.05 13.18
C LEU A 635 4.55 -8.58 14.45
N GLN A 636 3.90 -9.45 15.23
CA GLN A 636 4.52 -10.14 16.37
C GLN A 636 5.76 -10.95 15.97
N ILE A 637 5.70 -11.72 14.87
CA ILE A 637 6.87 -12.45 14.33
C ILE A 637 8.01 -11.46 14.00
N GLY A 638 7.70 -10.34 13.34
CA GLY A 638 8.67 -9.29 13.03
C GLY A 638 9.31 -8.66 14.29
N LEU A 639 8.52 -8.36 15.32
CA LEU A 639 8.99 -7.80 16.59
C LEU A 639 9.91 -8.78 17.35
N GLN A 640 9.68 -10.09 17.24
CA GLN A 640 10.60 -11.10 17.77
C GLN A 640 11.89 -11.19 16.95
N GLU A 641 11.80 -11.14 15.62
CA GLU A 641 12.97 -11.13 14.72
C GLU A 641 13.84 -9.88 14.87
N TYR A 642 13.24 -8.73 15.20
CA TYR A 642 13.99 -7.53 15.59
C TYR A 642 14.89 -7.77 16.81
N ARG A 643 14.43 -8.52 17.83
CA ARG A 643 15.25 -8.85 19.01
C ARG A 643 16.48 -9.69 18.62
N TYR A 644 16.35 -10.58 17.63
CA TYR A 644 17.51 -11.29 17.06
C TYR A 644 18.45 -10.34 16.30
N LEU A 645 17.94 -9.43 15.45
CA LEU A 645 18.77 -8.46 14.71
C LEU A 645 19.57 -7.55 15.68
N ARG A 646 18.92 -7.07 16.74
CA ARG A 646 19.56 -6.29 17.82
C ARG A 646 20.57 -7.09 18.63
N LEU A 647 20.26 -8.36 18.94
CA LEU A 647 21.19 -9.26 19.62
C LEU A 647 22.44 -9.50 18.76
N LEU A 648 22.27 -9.81 17.47
CA LEU A 648 23.34 -10.03 16.49
C LEU A 648 24.20 -8.77 16.27
N GLU A 649 23.59 -7.58 16.22
CA GLU A 649 24.31 -6.30 16.24
C GLU A 649 25.16 -6.16 17.53
N SER A 650 24.58 -6.45 18.70
CA SER A 650 25.29 -6.39 19.99
C SER A 650 26.39 -7.46 20.19
N LEU A 651 26.37 -8.53 19.39
CA LEU A 651 27.41 -9.56 19.30
C LEU A 651 28.51 -9.23 18.26
N GLY A 652 28.51 -8.03 17.69
CA GLY A 652 29.52 -7.62 16.71
C GLY A 652 29.34 -8.26 15.33
N ARG A 653 28.09 -8.41 14.88
CA ARG A 653 27.70 -8.88 13.54
C ARG A 653 26.71 -7.93 12.86
N ALA A 654 26.87 -6.62 13.10
CA ALA A 654 26.03 -5.55 12.56
C ALA A 654 25.92 -5.60 11.01
N GLU A 655 27.03 -5.84 10.32
CA GLU A 655 27.07 -5.96 8.86
C GLU A 655 26.26 -7.16 8.36
N THR A 656 26.35 -8.30 9.04
CA THR A 656 25.57 -9.52 8.74
C THR A 656 24.07 -9.25 8.87
N ALA A 657 23.65 -8.63 9.98
CA ALA A 657 22.25 -8.27 10.23
C ALA A 657 21.71 -7.28 9.17
N ARG A 658 22.52 -6.28 8.78
CA ARG A 658 22.15 -5.28 7.76
C ARG A 658 22.14 -5.87 6.34
N LEU A 659 23.08 -6.75 6.00
CA LEU A 659 23.08 -7.49 4.73
C LEU A 659 21.84 -8.37 4.59
N LEU A 660 21.47 -9.08 5.66
CA LEU A 660 20.30 -9.94 5.70
C LEU A 660 19.01 -9.14 5.48
N ALA A 661 18.78 -8.12 6.32
CA ALA A 661 17.60 -7.25 6.22
C ALA A 661 17.54 -6.50 4.87
N GLY A 662 18.67 -5.95 4.42
CA GLY A 662 18.80 -5.22 3.15
C GLY A 662 18.70 -6.10 1.89
N SER A 663 18.67 -7.42 2.03
CA SER A 663 18.38 -8.34 0.90
C SER A 663 16.88 -8.55 0.71
N LEU A 664 16.09 -8.45 1.78
CA LEU A 664 14.62 -8.53 1.75
C LEU A 664 13.96 -7.17 1.51
N ILE A 665 14.55 -6.10 2.08
CA ILE A 665 14.07 -4.72 2.01
C ILE A 665 15.17 -3.90 1.32
N LYS A 666 15.04 -3.71 0.01
CA LYS A 666 16.09 -3.13 -0.83
C LYS A 666 16.03 -1.60 -0.91
N ALA A 667 14.88 -1.01 -0.60
CA ALA A 667 14.71 0.42 -0.46
C ALA A 667 13.58 0.76 0.52
N VAL A 668 13.65 1.95 1.11
CA VAL A 668 12.68 2.48 2.09
C VAL A 668 12.49 3.98 1.83
N GLY A 669 11.27 4.48 2.05
CA GLY A 669 10.93 5.88 1.80
C GLY A 669 11.42 6.41 0.44
N SER A 670 12.19 7.50 0.43
CA SER A 670 12.68 8.16 -0.79
C SER A 670 13.49 7.28 -1.73
N ASP A 671 14.15 6.25 -1.20
CA ASP A 671 15.03 5.40 -2.00
C ASP A 671 14.21 4.42 -2.87
N ALA A 672 12.91 4.34 -2.61
CA ALA A 672 11.93 3.64 -3.43
C ALA A 672 11.19 4.56 -4.42
N TYR A 673 11.65 5.81 -4.61
CA TYR A 673 11.23 6.66 -5.74
C TYR A 673 11.98 6.27 -7.02
N GLY A 674 11.31 6.41 -8.16
CA GLY A 674 11.89 6.48 -9.50
C GLY A 674 12.20 7.93 -9.87
N ASP A 675 11.51 8.48 -10.87
CA ASP A 675 11.75 9.86 -11.34
C ASP A 675 11.21 10.95 -10.40
N ASN A 676 10.26 10.63 -9.52
CA ASN A 676 9.65 11.58 -8.59
C ASN A 676 8.96 10.86 -7.40
N TYR A 677 8.57 11.64 -6.39
CA TYR A 677 7.95 11.20 -5.13
C TYR A 677 6.64 10.39 -5.23
N GLN A 678 6.00 10.31 -6.41
CA GLN A 678 4.83 9.43 -6.67
C GLN A 678 5.13 8.31 -7.68
N ASP A 679 6.29 8.33 -8.33
CA ASP A 679 6.77 7.21 -9.14
C ASP A 679 7.38 6.15 -8.22
N ALA A 680 6.52 5.37 -7.58
CA ALA A 680 6.94 4.33 -6.64
C ALA A 680 7.58 3.12 -7.37
N LEU A 681 8.65 2.54 -6.79
CA LEU A 681 9.31 1.33 -7.29
C LEU A 681 8.84 0.06 -6.52
N PRO A 682 7.72 -0.58 -6.90
CA PRO A 682 7.11 -1.69 -6.14
C PRO A 682 8.00 -2.91 -5.91
N ASN A 683 9.00 -3.16 -6.76
CA ASN A 683 9.87 -4.33 -6.70
C ASN A 683 11.03 -4.22 -5.69
N ARG A 684 11.06 -3.16 -4.87
CA ARG A 684 12.11 -2.95 -3.84
C ARG A 684 11.90 -3.70 -2.53
N ARG A 685 10.90 -4.57 -2.44
CA ARG A 685 10.63 -5.46 -1.29
C ARG A 685 10.33 -6.88 -1.78
N VAL A 686 10.88 -7.86 -1.09
CA VAL A 686 10.64 -9.29 -1.33
C VAL A 686 9.31 -9.70 -0.70
N ASP A 687 8.36 -10.17 -1.51
CA ASP A 687 7.04 -10.62 -1.04
C ASP A 687 6.98 -12.14 -0.78
N ASP A 688 7.99 -12.88 -1.25
CA ASP A 688 8.06 -14.34 -1.14
C ASP A 688 8.37 -14.79 0.30
N ALA A 689 7.36 -15.37 0.95
CA ALA A 689 7.45 -15.91 2.30
C ALA A 689 8.58 -16.93 2.49
N ALA A 690 8.90 -17.74 1.47
CA ALA A 690 9.97 -18.73 1.59
C ALA A 690 11.33 -18.07 1.85
N LEU A 691 11.63 -16.95 1.18
CA LEU A 691 12.87 -16.21 1.38
C LEU A 691 12.94 -15.49 2.73
N TRP A 692 11.80 -15.07 3.29
CA TRP A 692 11.72 -14.59 4.68
C TRP A 692 12.01 -15.70 5.69
N ASP A 693 11.59 -16.94 5.39
CA ASP A 693 11.83 -18.09 6.26
C ASP A 693 13.27 -18.63 6.12
N VAL A 694 13.88 -18.57 4.93
CA VAL A 694 15.34 -18.75 4.73
C VAL A 694 16.12 -17.72 5.56
N ALA A 695 15.77 -16.44 5.45
CA ALA A 695 16.43 -15.38 6.20
C ALA A 695 16.27 -15.56 7.73
N ARG A 696 15.11 -16.05 8.20
CA ARG A 696 14.90 -16.39 9.62
C ARG A 696 15.83 -17.53 10.08
N ARG A 697 16.10 -18.54 9.25
CA ARG A 697 17.09 -19.60 9.57
C ARG A 697 18.48 -19.00 9.75
N ILE A 698 18.95 -18.24 8.76
CA ILE A 698 20.24 -17.52 8.79
C ILE A 698 20.35 -16.64 10.05
N LEU A 699 19.30 -15.87 10.37
CA LEU A 699 19.29 -14.96 11.53
C LEU A 699 19.51 -15.70 12.86
N MET A 700 18.82 -16.84 13.04
CA MET A 700 19.02 -17.67 14.23
C MET A 700 20.42 -18.33 14.23
N ASP A 701 20.92 -18.73 13.06
CA ASP A 701 22.21 -19.44 12.92
C ASP A 701 23.40 -18.53 13.19
N GLU A 702 23.43 -17.35 12.57
CA GLU A 702 24.44 -16.31 12.83
C GLU A 702 24.42 -15.89 14.31
N THR A 703 23.24 -15.84 14.94
CA THR A 703 23.09 -15.55 16.38
C THR A 703 23.66 -16.68 17.25
N GLU A 704 23.40 -17.94 16.91
CA GLU A 704 23.90 -19.12 17.65
C GLU A 704 25.43 -19.27 17.51
N ILE A 705 25.96 -19.03 16.32
CA ILE A 705 27.41 -19.00 16.02
C ILE A 705 28.09 -17.84 16.75
N ALA A 706 27.54 -16.62 16.69
CA ALA A 706 28.09 -15.45 17.38
C ALA A 706 27.99 -15.54 18.91
N SER A 707 27.06 -16.34 19.43
CA SER A 707 26.95 -16.65 20.87
C SER A 707 27.93 -17.74 21.35
N GLY A 708 28.72 -18.35 20.45
CA GLY A 708 29.73 -19.36 20.80
C GLY A 708 29.16 -20.75 21.12
N GLY A 709 28.01 -21.12 20.55
CA GLY A 709 27.38 -22.43 20.77
C GLY A 709 28.25 -23.61 20.32
N ALA A 710 28.18 -24.73 21.06
CA ALA A 710 29.03 -25.91 20.88
C ALA A 710 28.88 -26.68 19.53
N ALA A 711 28.05 -26.18 18.61
CA ALA A 711 27.81 -26.74 17.28
C ALA A 711 28.19 -25.77 16.14
N ALA A 712 28.91 -24.68 16.44
CA ALA A 712 29.17 -23.57 15.51
C ALA A 712 29.73 -24.02 14.14
N ASP A 713 30.73 -24.89 14.10
CA ASP A 713 31.36 -25.33 12.84
C ASP A 713 30.39 -26.10 11.93
N ALA A 714 29.57 -26.98 12.50
CA ALA A 714 28.55 -27.72 11.76
C ALA A 714 27.41 -26.80 11.28
N ARG A 715 27.11 -25.73 12.04
CA ARG A 715 26.12 -24.73 11.63
C ARG A 715 26.66 -23.79 10.55
N LEU A 716 27.95 -23.46 10.56
CA LEU A 716 28.61 -22.66 9.54
C LEU A 716 28.46 -23.27 8.15
N GLU A 717 28.58 -24.59 8.01
CA GLU A 717 28.43 -25.28 6.71
C GLU A 717 26.97 -25.30 6.24
N ALA A 718 25.99 -25.55 7.13
CA ALA A 718 24.57 -25.51 6.78
C ALA A 718 24.12 -24.09 6.35
N ASN A 719 24.56 -23.07 7.09
CA ASN A 719 24.27 -21.66 6.86
C ASN A 719 24.78 -21.16 5.49
N ARG A 720 25.86 -21.76 4.93
CA ARG A 720 26.33 -21.44 3.57
C ARG A 720 25.29 -21.73 2.49
N GLY A 721 24.49 -22.80 2.64
CA GLY A 721 23.44 -23.16 1.69
C GLY A 721 22.34 -22.10 1.65
N ASP A 722 21.79 -21.77 2.82
CA ASP A 722 20.76 -20.74 2.99
C ASP A 722 21.24 -19.37 2.49
N TRP A 723 22.50 -18.98 2.76
CA TRP A 723 23.09 -17.74 2.25
C TRP A 723 23.18 -17.70 0.72
N VAL A 724 23.54 -18.82 0.06
CA VAL A 724 23.60 -18.91 -1.41
C VAL A 724 22.19 -18.84 -2.02
N GLU A 725 21.21 -19.54 -1.43
CA GLU A 725 19.80 -19.46 -1.83
C GLU A 725 19.28 -18.02 -1.74
N LEU A 726 19.42 -17.38 -0.58
CA LEU A 726 18.93 -16.02 -0.35
C LEU A 726 19.59 -15.01 -1.27
N LEU A 727 20.93 -15.00 -1.36
CA LEU A 727 21.64 -14.01 -2.17
C LEU A 727 21.37 -14.22 -3.67
N GLY A 728 21.33 -15.47 -4.15
CA GLY A 728 20.98 -15.78 -5.53
C GLY A 728 19.55 -15.35 -5.92
N ALA A 729 18.59 -15.48 -5.00
CA ALA A 729 17.21 -15.06 -5.23
C ALA A 729 17.01 -13.53 -5.15
N THR A 730 17.79 -12.83 -4.31
CA THR A 730 17.56 -11.42 -3.95
C THR A 730 18.50 -10.41 -4.60
N ARG A 731 19.69 -10.82 -5.06
CA ARG A 731 20.73 -9.93 -5.61
C ARG A 731 20.86 -10.13 -7.12
N ARG A 732 20.12 -9.33 -7.90
CA ARG A 732 19.99 -9.50 -9.35
C ARG A 732 20.75 -8.44 -10.15
N LEU A 733 20.89 -8.69 -11.45
CA LEU A 733 21.28 -7.72 -12.46
C LEU A 733 20.11 -7.65 -13.46
N ASP A 734 19.52 -6.47 -13.64
CA ASP A 734 18.36 -6.23 -14.50
C ASP A 734 18.73 -5.20 -15.58
N ALA A 735 18.19 -5.34 -16.80
CA ALA A 735 18.31 -4.31 -17.83
C ALA A 735 17.02 -4.17 -18.64
N TRP A 736 16.63 -2.92 -18.95
CA TRP A 736 15.43 -2.57 -19.70
C TRP A 736 15.65 -1.31 -20.55
N VAL A 737 14.64 -0.88 -21.29
CA VAL A 737 14.64 0.36 -22.07
C VAL A 737 13.53 1.27 -21.57
N GLU A 738 13.87 2.49 -21.16
CA GLU A 738 12.87 3.44 -20.65
C GLU A 738 12.14 4.18 -21.76
N SER A 739 12.80 4.46 -22.90
CA SER A 739 12.11 5.06 -24.04
C SER A 739 12.80 4.85 -25.39
N ALA A 740 12.01 4.99 -26.45
CA ALA A 740 12.41 4.89 -27.84
C ALA A 740 11.82 6.08 -28.64
N ARG A 741 12.67 7.00 -29.09
CA ARG A 741 12.26 8.26 -29.75
C ARG A 741 12.87 8.43 -31.13
N VAL A 742 12.11 9.04 -32.03
CA VAL A 742 12.53 9.34 -33.41
C VAL A 742 12.75 10.84 -33.58
N LYS A 743 13.79 11.24 -34.33
CA LYS A 743 14.02 12.60 -34.80
C LYS A 743 14.35 12.61 -36.30
N ALA A 744 13.72 13.50 -37.05
CA ALA A 744 14.04 13.68 -38.47
C ALA A 744 15.42 14.35 -38.63
N LEU A 745 16.27 13.80 -39.50
CA LEU A 745 17.56 14.37 -39.86
C LEU A 745 17.44 15.06 -41.23
N PRO A 746 17.62 16.40 -41.33
CA PRO A 746 17.48 17.11 -42.59
C PRO A 746 18.42 16.55 -43.68
N LYS A 747 17.82 16.01 -44.75
CA LYS A 747 18.50 15.31 -45.88
C LYS A 747 19.17 13.97 -45.54
N GLU A 748 19.06 13.48 -44.31
CA GLU A 748 19.80 12.30 -43.81
C GLU A 748 18.90 11.21 -43.20
N GLY A 749 17.58 11.28 -43.45
CA GLY A 749 16.60 10.31 -42.97
C GLY A 749 16.18 10.59 -41.53
N TYR A 750 16.41 9.63 -40.64
CA TYR A 750 15.93 9.66 -39.25
C TYR A 750 17.02 9.16 -38.30
N ALA A 751 17.08 9.74 -37.11
CA ALA A 751 17.77 9.19 -35.96
C ALA A 751 16.73 8.56 -35.02
N ILE A 752 16.98 7.32 -34.60
CA ILE A 752 16.20 6.62 -33.58
C ILE A 752 17.09 6.45 -32.36
N THR A 753 16.63 6.90 -31.20
CA THR A 753 17.37 6.85 -29.94
C THR A 753 16.65 6.00 -28.92
N PHE A 754 17.36 5.04 -28.33
CA PHE A 754 16.87 4.16 -27.27
C PHE A 754 17.61 4.46 -25.97
N ASP A 755 16.85 4.78 -24.92
CA ASP A 755 17.35 5.11 -23.60
C ASP A 755 17.35 3.85 -22.72
N ALA A 756 18.42 3.05 -22.83
CA ALA A 756 18.59 1.80 -22.10
C ALA A 756 19.13 2.03 -20.68
N VAL A 757 18.71 1.17 -19.75
CA VAL A 757 19.06 1.26 -18.33
C VAL A 757 19.45 -0.12 -17.81
N VAL A 758 20.50 -0.17 -16.99
CA VAL A 758 20.90 -1.34 -16.20
C VAL A 758 20.87 -1.00 -14.71
N ARG A 759 20.38 -1.94 -13.91
CA ARG A 759 20.36 -1.92 -12.45
C ARG A 759 21.15 -3.11 -11.94
N THR A 760 22.08 -2.90 -11.02
CA THR A 760 22.71 -3.99 -10.28
C THR A 760 22.34 -3.95 -8.81
N GLU A 761 21.99 -5.10 -8.26
CA GLU A 761 21.87 -5.35 -6.83
C GLU A 761 22.99 -6.28 -6.35
N LEU A 762 23.94 -6.62 -7.24
CA LEU A 762 25.12 -7.43 -6.92
C LEU A 762 26.09 -6.65 -6.04
N ARG A 763 26.71 -7.34 -5.08
CA ARG A 763 27.67 -6.77 -4.13
C ARG A 763 29.03 -6.43 -4.75
N THR A 764 29.32 -6.98 -5.93
CA THR A 764 30.53 -6.70 -6.71
C THR A 764 30.21 -5.63 -7.76
N PRO A 765 31.06 -4.59 -7.93
CA PRO A 765 30.87 -3.60 -8.98
C PRO A 765 30.76 -4.22 -10.37
N VAL A 766 29.81 -3.74 -11.18
CA VAL A 766 29.53 -4.28 -12.52
C VAL A 766 30.10 -3.37 -13.59
N ASP A 767 30.93 -3.96 -14.44
CA ASP A 767 31.32 -3.45 -15.76
C ASP A 767 30.43 -4.11 -16.83
N GLY A 768 30.12 -3.41 -17.91
CA GLY A 768 29.43 -4.01 -19.05
C GLY A 768 29.22 -3.04 -20.21
N ASN A 769 28.58 -3.50 -21.29
CA ASN A 769 28.31 -2.66 -22.46
C ASN A 769 26.97 -2.99 -23.12
N PHE A 770 26.24 -1.93 -23.51
CA PHE A 770 25.03 -2.03 -24.32
C PHE A 770 25.31 -2.19 -25.82
N ALA A 771 24.55 -3.05 -26.49
CA ALA A 771 24.57 -3.20 -27.95
C ALA A 771 23.17 -3.50 -28.50
N PHE A 772 22.96 -3.28 -29.80
CA PHE A 772 21.81 -3.83 -30.51
C PHE A 772 22.07 -5.31 -30.80
N ALA A 773 21.10 -6.19 -30.58
CA ALA A 773 21.27 -7.63 -30.85
C ALA A 773 21.44 -7.92 -32.36
N ALA A 774 20.71 -7.16 -33.17
CA ALA A 774 20.85 -7.04 -34.62
C ALA A 774 20.34 -5.65 -35.04
N LEU A 775 20.70 -5.19 -36.23
CA LEU A 775 20.16 -3.96 -36.85
C LEU A 775 19.62 -4.25 -38.25
N PRO A 776 18.63 -3.47 -38.75
CA PRO A 776 18.27 -3.46 -40.17
C PRO A 776 19.49 -3.15 -41.06
N SER A 777 19.52 -3.72 -42.27
CA SER A 777 20.67 -3.61 -43.18
C SER A 777 20.96 -2.20 -43.72
N ASP A 778 19.99 -1.30 -43.62
CA ASP A 778 20.07 0.11 -44.00
C ASP A 778 20.29 1.05 -42.80
N ALA A 779 20.43 0.51 -41.58
CA ALA A 779 20.54 1.27 -40.34
C ALA A 779 21.99 1.30 -39.81
N GLU A 780 22.55 2.50 -39.67
CA GLU A 780 23.92 2.78 -39.24
C GLU A 780 23.98 3.13 -37.74
N LYS A 781 24.74 2.39 -36.92
CA LYS A 781 24.93 2.75 -35.50
C LYS A 781 25.63 4.11 -35.41
N MET A 782 25.04 5.05 -34.67
CA MET A 782 25.65 6.34 -34.36
C MET A 782 26.62 6.21 -33.17
N ASP A 783 27.71 6.98 -33.19
CA ASP A 783 28.66 6.99 -32.08
C ASP A 783 27.99 7.52 -30.79
N THR A 784 28.07 6.71 -29.74
CA THR A 784 27.35 6.86 -28.47
C THR A 784 28.10 6.10 -27.38
N GLU A 785 28.23 6.69 -26.20
CA GLU A 785 28.74 5.96 -25.04
C GLU A 785 27.75 4.85 -24.65
N THR A 786 28.16 3.59 -24.82
CA THR A 786 27.36 2.41 -24.46
C THR A 786 27.96 1.58 -23.32
N ARG A 787 29.20 1.87 -22.90
CA ARG A 787 29.88 1.17 -21.82
C ARG A 787 29.45 1.70 -20.44
N VAL A 788 29.27 0.80 -19.49
CA VAL A 788 29.09 1.06 -18.06
C VAL A 788 30.33 0.51 -17.33
N THR A 789 30.84 1.25 -16.34
CA THR A 789 32.03 0.86 -15.59
C THR A 789 31.85 1.10 -14.09
N GLY A 790 32.22 0.12 -13.27
CA GLY A 790 32.23 0.25 -11.82
C GLY A 790 30.86 0.55 -11.19
N LEU A 791 29.77 0.04 -11.76
CA LEU A 791 28.42 0.26 -11.21
C LEU A 791 28.29 -0.45 -9.86
N GLN A 792 28.14 0.31 -8.78
CA GLN A 792 28.09 -0.20 -7.40
C GLN A 792 26.77 -0.90 -7.07
N GLU A 793 26.74 -1.64 -5.96
CA GLU A 793 25.53 -2.28 -5.41
C GLU A 793 24.37 -1.27 -5.29
N MET A 794 23.16 -1.69 -5.67
CA MET A 794 21.94 -0.87 -5.84
C MET A 794 22.01 0.22 -6.92
N GLY A 795 23.14 0.38 -7.59
CA GLY A 795 23.38 1.38 -8.62
C GLY A 795 22.56 1.15 -9.90
N VAL A 796 22.19 2.28 -10.53
CA VAL A 796 21.50 2.33 -11.81
C VAL A 796 22.33 3.15 -12.80
N ALA A 797 22.57 2.62 -13.99
CA ALA A 797 23.27 3.32 -15.07
C ALA A 797 22.40 3.37 -16.34
N LYS A 798 22.22 4.59 -16.86
CA LYS A 798 21.52 4.87 -18.12
C LYS A 798 22.53 5.10 -19.24
N ARG A 799 22.25 4.57 -20.43
CA ARG A 799 23.04 4.78 -21.67
C ARG A 799 22.10 4.94 -22.86
N ARG A 800 22.43 5.87 -23.76
CA ARG A 800 21.66 6.12 -24.98
C ARG A 800 22.31 5.38 -26.14
N LEU A 801 21.61 4.43 -26.73
CA LEU A 801 21.97 3.89 -28.04
C LEU A 801 21.29 4.75 -29.10
N ALA A 802 21.97 4.99 -30.22
CA ALA A 802 21.40 5.71 -31.35
C ALA A 802 21.74 5.02 -32.68
N VAL A 803 20.78 5.04 -33.60
CA VAL A 803 20.92 4.50 -34.95
C VAL A 803 20.32 5.47 -35.95
N LYS A 804 21.00 5.65 -37.08
CA LYS A 804 20.59 6.48 -38.21
C LYS A 804 20.05 5.57 -39.32
N THR A 805 18.94 5.94 -39.94
CA THR A 805 18.31 5.15 -41.00
C THR A 805 17.72 6.06 -42.08
N PRO A 806 17.81 5.72 -43.39
CA PRO A 806 17.22 6.50 -44.47
C PRO A 806 15.69 6.48 -44.43
N GLN A 807 15.08 5.43 -43.88
CA GLN A 807 13.63 5.23 -43.81
C GLN A 807 13.20 4.82 -42.40
N LEU A 808 11.94 5.05 -42.07
CA LEU A 808 11.37 4.57 -40.80
C LEU A 808 11.14 3.05 -40.86
N PRO A 809 11.38 2.31 -39.77
CA PRO A 809 11.12 0.88 -39.73
C PRO A 809 9.62 0.61 -39.90
N VAL A 810 9.29 -0.52 -40.54
CA VAL A 810 7.90 -0.95 -40.71
C VAL A 810 7.38 -1.46 -39.38
N CYS A 811 6.46 -0.70 -38.79
CA CYS A 811 5.71 -1.13 -37.61
C CYS A 811 4.66 -2.18 -37.98
N ASP A 812 4.18 -2.91 -36.98
CA ASP A 812 2.99 -3.76 -37.06
C ASP A 812 1.69 -2.95 -37.26
N LEU A 813 0.54 -3.63 -37.19
CA LEU A 813 -0.78 -3.02 -37.37
C LEU A 813 -1.22 -2.14 -36.18
N GLU A 814 -0.54 -2.24 -35.04
CA GLU A 814 -0.89 -1.61 -33.76
C GLU A 814 0.02 -0.39 -33.46
N GLY A 815 1.06 -0.19 -34.27
CA GLY A 815 1.97 0.95 -34.24
C GLY A 815 3.31 0.68 -33.55
N HIS A 816 3.79 -0.57 -33.51
CA HIS A 816 5.03 -0.95 -32.82
C HIS A 816 6.10 -1.58 -33.72
N PHE A 817 7.36 -1.31 -33.40
CA PHE A 817 8.55 -2.01 -33.93
C PHE A 817 9.46 -2.42 -32.75
N ASN A 818 9.87 -3.69 -32.67
CA ASN A 818 10.72 -4.19 -31.57
C ASN A 818 12.19 -4.30 -32.01
N GLN A 819 13.08 -3.65 -31.27
CA GLN A 819 14.53 -3.63 -31.50
C GLN A 819 15.25 -4.21 -30.28
N PRO A 820 15.54 -5.53 -30.20
CA PRO A 820 16.20 -6.09 -29.03
C PRO A 820 17.58 -5.46 -28.77
N ILE A 821 17.82 -5.14 -27.50
CA ILE A 821 19.07 -4.55 -26.98
C ILE A 821 19.67 -5.52 -25.96
N THR A 822 20.99 -5.71 -26.03
CA THR A 822 21.75 -6.53 -25.07
C THR A 822 22.55 -5.66 -24.13
N PHE A 823 22.67 -6.09 -22.87
CA PHE A 823 23.70 -5.66 -21.94
C PHE A 823 24.60 -6.85 -21.62
N ASP A 824 25.85 -6.79 -22.07
CA ASP A 824 26.88 -7.79 -21.77
C ASP A 824 27.69 -7.34 -20.55
N ALA A 825 27.63 -8.12 -19.47
CA ALA A 825 28.36 -7.92 -18.21
C ALA A 825 29.47 -8.97 -18.00
N GLY A 826 29.87 -9.68 -19.06
CA GLY A 826 30.90 -10.71 -19.05
C GLY A 826 30.62 -11.81 -18.04
N GLY A 827 31.42 -11.87 -16.97
CA GLY A 827 31.28 -12.87 -15.90
C GLY A 827 29.97 -12.79 -15.11
N SER A 828 29.25 -11.67 -15.16
CA SER A 828 27.91 -11.50 -14.57
C SER A 828 26.77 -11.87 -15.53
N GLY A 829 27.08 -12.34 -16.74
CA GLY A 829 26.11 -12.78 -17.74
C GLY A 829 25.75 -11.72 -18.79
N VAL A 830 24.81 -12.08 -19.67
CA VAL A 830 24.29 -11.21 -20.73
C VAL A 830 22.77 -11.15 -20.61
N ILE A 831 22.22 -9.95 -20.62
CA ILE A 831 20.76 -9.70 -20.56
C ILE A 831 20.32 -9.19 -21.93
N THR A 832 19.29 -9.79 -22.51
CA THR A 832 18.61 -9.27 -23.70
C THR A 832 17.26 -8.71 -23.29
N THR A 833 16.97 -7.47 -23.65
CA THR A 833 15.71 -6.78 -23.37
C THR A 833 15.06 -6.29 -24.67
N PRO A 834 13.73 -6.41 -24.82
CA PRO A 834 13.01 -5.80 -25.94
C PRO A 834 13.06 -4.27 -25.85
N ALA A 835 13.08 -3.60 -27.01
CA ALA A 835 12.99 -2.14 -27.08
C ALA A 835 11.88 -1.77 -28.08
N VAL A 836 10.70 -1.48 -27.54
CA VAL A 836 9.52 -1.18 -28.35
C VAL A 836 9.52 0.29 -28.78
N LEU A 837 9.67 0.51 -30.07
CA LEU A 837 9.52 1.80 -30.72
C LEU A 837 8.07 1.98 -31.17
N SER A 838 7.31 2.77 -30.41
CA SER A 838 5.91 3.08 -30.69
C SER A 838 5.78 4.29 -31.61
N MET A 839 5.10 4.13 -32.75
CA MET A 839 5.00 5.12 -33.84
C MET A 839 3.65 5.06 -34.55
N VAL A 840 3.07 6.22 -34.85
CA VAL A 840 1.82 6.32 -35.63
C VAL A 840 1.86 7.54 -36.55
N GLN A 841 1.33 7.42 -37.77
CA GLN A 841 1.35 8.46 -38.80
C GLN A 841 0.04 9.26 -38.83
N VAL A 842 0.12 10.59 -38.90
CA VAL A 842 -1.06 11.45 -39.09
C VAL A 842 -1.47 11.42 -40.55
N ARG A 843 -2.64 10.84 -40.85
CA ARG A 843 -3.14 10.73 -42.23
C ARG A 843 -3.83 12.02 -42.71
N PRO A 844 -3.52 12.56 -43.91
CA PRO A 844 -4.34 13.62 -44.51
C PRO A 844 -5.73 13.11 -44.94
N VAL A 845 -6.77 13.90 -44.67
CA VAL A 845 -8.15 13.70 -45.17
C VAL A 845 -8.55 14.78 -46.16
N GLU A 846 -9.45 14.46 -47.10
CA GLU A 846 -9.94 15.41 -48.13
C GLU A 846 -11.11 16.27 -47.64
N ALA A 847 -11.73 15.92 -46.50
CA ALA A 847 -12.77 16.68 -45.83
C ALA A 847 -12.58 16.59 -44.30
N PRO A 848 -13.02 17.60 -43.52
CA PRO A 848 -13.04 17.55 -42.06
C PRO A 848 -13.84 16.36 -41.52
N ILE A 849 -13.32 15.67 -40.51
CA ILE A 849 -14.06 14.63 -39.77
C ILE A 849 -15.20 15.27 -38.99
N ARG A 850 -16.37 14.62 -38.98
CA ARG A 850 -17.53 15.10 -38.24
C ARG A 850 -17.51 14.57 -36.81
N VAL A 851 -17.08 15.42 -35.88
CA VAL A 851 -17.11 15.18 -34.44
C VAL A 851 -18.56 15.02 -33.92
N ASP A 852 -19.13 13.82 -34.05
CA ASP A 852 -20.42 13.41 -33.47
C ASP A 852 -20.33 12.18 -32.54
N GLY A 853 -19.12 11.68 -32.37
CA GLY A 853 -18.72 10.63 -31.44
C GLY A 853 -18.70 9.25 -32.08
N ARG A 854 -18.66 9.13 -33.42
CA ARG A 854 -18.86 7.88 -34.16
C ARG A 854 -17.84 7.72 -35.27
N LEU A 855 -17.06 6.65 -35.23
CA LEU A 855 -15.93 6.43 -36.16
C LEU A 855 -16.35 5.99 -37.58
N ALA A 856 -17.47 6.49 -38.11
CA ALA A 856 -18.10 6.01 -39.34
C ALA A 856 -17.56 6.66 -40.63
N ASP A 857 -16.98 7.86 -40.53
CA ASP A 857 -16.29 8.57 -41.63
C ASP A 857 -14.76 8.42 -41.59
N TRP A 858 -14.24 7.61 -40.66
CA TRP A 858 -12.80 7.49 -40.41
C TRP A 858 -12.06 6.68 -41.49
N PRO A 859 -10.91 7.17 -42.00
CA PRO A 859 -10.24 6.58 -43.15
C PRO A 859 -9.38 5.34 -42.78
N PRO A 860 -9.70 4.12 -43.25
CA PRO A 860 -8.92 2.93 -42.97
C PRO A 860 -7.55 3.00 -43.65
N GLY A 861 -6.46 2.92 -42.88
CA GLY A 861 -5.10 3.10 -43.37
C GLY A 861 -4.08 2.19 -42.68
N ALA A 862 -2.93 2.04 -43.34
CA ALA A 862 -1.75 1.45 -42.72
C ALA A 862 -1.07 2.52 -41.85
N GLN A 863 -0.55 2.12 -40.69
CA GLN A 863 0.29 2.93 -39.80
C GLN A 863 -0.36 4.21 -39.22
N ASN A 864 -1.65 4.47 -39.40
CA ASN A 864 -2.38 5.56 -38.72
C ASN A 864 -3.19 5.10 -37.49
N VAL A 865 -2.88 3.90 -37.00
CA VAL A 865 -3.50 3.21 -35.86
C VAL A 865 -2.50 3.12 -34.70
N ALA A 866 -3.01 3.28 -33.47
CA ALA A 866 -2.30 3.05 -32.22
C ALA A 866 -3.15 2.11 -31.34
N GLY A 867 -2.67 0.90 -31.08
CA GLY A 867 -3.43 -0.15 -30.38
C GLY A 867 -2.56 -1.04 -29.50
N ASP A 868 -2.87 -2.34 -29.40
CA ASP A 868 -2.24 -3.29 -28.44
C ASP A 868 -1.92 -2.66 -27.06
N PHE A 869 -2.89 -2.01 -26.42
CA PHE A 869 -2.68 -1.31 -25.13
C PHE A 869 -2.26 -2.30 -24.05
N ARG A 870 -1.23 -1.98 -23.27
CA ARG A 870 -0.66 -2.91 -22.27
C ARG A 870 -0.61 -2.33 -20.88
N ILE A 871 -1.02 -3.15 -19.92
CA ILE A 871 -1.19 -2.78 -18.51
C ILE A 871 0.15 -2.27 -17.98
N ILE A 872 0.16 -1.05 -17.44
CA ILE A 872 1.28 -0.53 -16.68
C ILE A 872 1.27 -1.26 -15.34
N GLY A 873 2.42 -1.77 -14.90
CA GLY A 873 2.50 -2.60 -13.71
C GLY A 873 3.66 -2.21 -12.80
N ALA A 874 4.21 -3.22 -12.14
CA ALA A 874 5.42 -3.16 -11.33
C ALA A 874 6.69 -3.45 -12.13
N ASP A 875 6.55 -4.09 -13.30
CA ASP A 875 7.64 -4.44 -14.21
C ASP A 875 8.00 -3.24 -15.12
N GLU A 876 9.29 -3.02 -15.28
CA GLU A 876 9.88 -1.94 -16.08
C GLU A 876 10.15 -2.38 -17.55
N ASN A 877 10.01 -3.68 -17.83
CA ASN A 877 10.04 -4.28 -19.18
C ASN A 877 8.85 -3.79 -20.04
N PRO A 878 9.03 -3.43 -21.33
CA PRO A 878 7.91 -3.04 -22.20
C PRO A 878 6.99 -4.20 -22.65
N GLU A 879 7.42 -5.47 -22.56
CA GLU A 879 6.59 -6.65 -22.93
C GLU A 879 5.61 -7.09 -21.81
N ARG A 880 4.90 -6.10 -21.24
CA ARG A 880 3.94 -6.27 -20.14
C ARG A 880 2.68 -7.05 -20.57
N PRO A 881 1.83 -7.49 -19.62
CA PRO A 881 0.51 -8.04 -19.92
C PRO A 881 -0.33 -7.10 -20.80
N ARG A 882 -0.96 -7.66 -21.83
CA ARG A 882 -1.93 -6.97 -22.68
C ARG A 882 -3.21 -6.72 -21.88
N ALA A 883 -3.82 -5.54 -21.99
CA ALA A 883 -5.13 -5.27 -21.40
C ALA A 883 -6.20 -6.17 -22.05
N GLU A 884 -7.15 -6.70 -21.29
CA GLU A 884 -8.27 -7.45 -21.88
C GLU A 884 -9.23 -6.48 -22.59
N HIS A 885 -9.49 -5.34 -21.96
CA HIS A 885 -10.35 -4.28 -22.49
C HIS A 885 -9.54 -3.30 -23.35
N GLN A 886 -9.20 -3.76 -24.55
CA GLN A 886 -8.38 -3.02 -25.52
C GLN A 886 -8.96 -1.66 -25.94
N THR A 887 -8.03 -0.75 -26.24
CA THR A 887 -8.29 0.55 -26.86
C THR A 887 -7.59 0.60 -28.20
N ILE A 888 -8.21 1.21 -29.20
CA ILE A 888 -7.63 1.51 -30.50
C ILE A 888 -7.84 3.01 -30.76
N ALA A 889 -6.79 3.71 -31.16
CA ALA A 889 -6.82 5.11 -31.54
C ALA A 889 -6.35 5.34 -32.98
N TYR A 890 -6.94 6.34 -33.63
CA TYR A 890 -6.74 6.68 -35.03
C TYR A 890 -6.35 8.15 -35.18
N PHE A 891 -5.43 8.45 -36.11
CA PHE A 891 -4.90 9.81 -36.30
C PHE A 891 -5.09 10.31 -37.73
N CYS A 892 -5.72 11.47 -37.90
CA CYS A 892 -5.82 12.16 -39.19
C CYS A 892 -5.87 13.69 -39.08
N GLN A 893 -5.73 14.42 -40.19
CA GLN A 893 -5.67 15.88 -40.23
C GLN A 893 -6.16 16.48 -41.55
N ASP A 894 -6.79 17.67 -41.49
CA ASP A 894 -7.30 18.43 -42.65
C ASP A 894 -6.35 19.55 -43.15
N GLY A 895 -5.32 19.86 -42.37
CA GLY A 895 -4.35 20.93 -42.60
C GLY A 895 -4.16 21.85 -41.38
N ASP A 896 -5.27 22.20 -40.72
CA ASP A 896 -5.30 23.12 -39.55
C ASP A 896 -5.74 22.41 -38.26
N THR A 897 -6.33 21.22 -38.38
CA THR A 897 -6.91 20.42 -37.28
C THR A 897 -6.28 19.03 -37.25
N LEU A 898 -5.84 18.59 -36.07
CA LEU A 898 -5.52 17.20 -35.76
C LEU A 898 -6.77 16.53 -35.18
N TYR A 899 -7.19 15.42 -35.78
CA TYR A 899 -8.27 14.58 -35.30
C TYR A 899 -7.71 13.31 -34.66
N ILE A 900 -8.25 12.98 -33.48
CA ILE A 900 -7.97 11.74 -32.75
C ILE A 900 -9.31 11.01 -32.53
N GLY A 901 -9.42 9.81 -33.09
CA GLY A 901 -10.59 8.94 -32.97
C GLY A 901 -10.25 7.76 -32.06
N ILE A 902 -11.13 7.42 -31.13
CA ILE A 902 -10.88 6.43 -30.07
C ILE A 902 -12.01 5.39 -30.10
N HIS A 903 -11.66 4.11 -30.04
CA HIS A 903 -12.56 3.00 -29.76
C HIS A 903 -12.04 2.24 -28.53
N ALA A 904 -12.75 2.36 -27.41
CA ALA A 904 -12.43 1.74 -26.13
C ALA A 904 -13.42 0.60 -25.85
N SER A 905 -12.98 -0.65 -25.99
CA SER A 905 -13.83 -1.82 -25.81
C SER A 905 -14.17 -2.08 -24.34
N ALA A 906 -15.38 -2.56 -24.06
CA ALA A 906 -15.83 -2.90 -22.69
C ALA A 906 -16.80 -4.10 -22.74
N PRO A 907 -16.95 -4.87 -21.65
CA PRO A 907 -17.77 -6.06 -21.67
C PRO A 907 -19.27 -5.69 -21.74
N SER A 908 -20.03 -6.49 -22.49
CA SER A 908 -21.42 -6.14 -22.83
C SER A 908 -22.36 -6.14 -21.61
N GLY A 909 -22.64 -4.93 -21.10
CA GLY A 909 -23.60 -4.69 -20.02
C GLY A 909 -23.04 -3.90 -18.82
N SER A 910 -21.73 -3.67 -18.74
CA SER A 910 -21.09 -2.98 -17.60
C SER A 910 -21.62 -1.57 -17.31
N TRP A 911 -22.09 -0.88 -18.35
CA TRP A 911 -22.57 0.51 -18.32
C TRP A 911 -23.86 0.77 -17.52
N LEU A 912 -24.52 -0.25 -16.97
CA LEU A 912 -25.85 -0.14 -16.36
C LEU A 912 -25.88 0.56 -14.98
N GLY A 913 -24.72 0.81 -14.37
CA GLY A 913 -24.61 1.41 -13.03
C GLY A 913 -24.39 2.93 -13.00
N ASP A 914 -23.28 3.41 -13.56
CA ASP A 914 -22.85 4.80 -13.35
C ASP A 914 -23.32 5.77 -14.44
N THR A 915 -23.99 6.82 -13.96
CA THR A 915 -24.53 7.96 -14.72
C THR A 915 -24.07 9.31 -14.16
N ARG A 916 -23.19 9.31 -13.15
CA ARG A 916 -22.66 10.51 -12.50
C ARG A 916 -21.65 11.20 -13.42
N LYS A 917 -22.10 12.18 -14.19
CA LYS A 917 -21.18 13.11 -14.86
C LYS A 917 -20.33 13.83 -13.81
N THR A 918 -19.02 13.63 -13.88
CA THR A 918 -18.03 14.48 -13.21
C THR A 918 -17.16 15.16 -14.28
N ASN A 919 -16.33 16.08 -13.84
CA ASN A 919 -15.26 16.70 -14.64
C ASN A 919 -13.95 16.78 -13.80
N VAL A 920 -13.84 15.92 -12.79
CA VAL A 920 -12.72 15.86 -11.83
C VAL A 920 -12.20 14.43 -11.86
N VAL A 921 -10.93 14.27 -12.23
CA VAL A 921 -10.23 12.99 -12.16
C VAL A 921 -9.46 12.96 -10.84
N ALA A 922 -9.72 11.96 -10.00
CA ALA A 922 -8.90 11.70 -8.82
C ALA A 922 -7.78 10.73 -9.19
N TYR A 923 -6.60 10.90 -8.57
CA TYR A 923 -5.40 10.11 -8.86
C TYR A 923 -4.80 9.52 -7.57
N GLU A 924 -4.23 8.32 -7.67
CA GLU A 924 -3.36 7.69 -6.67
C GLU A 924 -2.19 7.02 -7.39
N ASP A 925 -0.95 7.21 -6.91
CA ASP A 925 0.29 6.65 -7.49
C ASP A 925 0.39 6.84 -9.01
N LEU A 926 0.20 8.09 -9.48
CA LEU A 926 0.25 8.47 -10.90
C LEU A 926 -0.69 7.63 -11.80
N ARG A 927 -1.88 7.31 -11.30
CA ARG A 927 -2.97 6.68 -12.05
C ARG A 927 -4.32 7.27 -11.63
N PRO A 928 -5.29 7.43 -12.54
CA PRO A 928 -6.68 7.70 -12.20
C PRO A 928 -7.26 6.64 -11.24
N THR A 929 -8.27 6.98 -10.44
CA THR A 929 -8.92 6.05 -9.48
C THR A 929 -10.38 5.72 -9.81
N SER A 930 -10.99 6.39 -10.79
CA SER A 930 -12.41 6.25 -11.12
C SER A 930 -12.74 6.66 -12.57
N GLY A 931 -13.83 6.09 -13.09
CA GLY A 931 -14.34 6.30 -14.45
C GLY A 931 -13.61 5.49 -15.52
N ASP A 932 -14.32 5.12 -16.58
CA ASP A 932 -13.69 4.67 -17.83
C ASP A 932 -13.36 5.89 -18.68
N LEU A 933 -12.08 6.10 -18.92
CA LEU A 933 -11.52 7.30 -19.52
C LEU A 933 -10.23 7.01 -20.28
N VAL A 934 -9.95 7.84 -21.29
CA VAL A 934 -8.69 7.85 -22.04
C VAL A 934 -8.00 9.20 -21.84
N GLU A 935 -6.79 9.15 -21.31
CA GLU A 935 -5.84 10.25 -21.22
C GLU A 935 -5.02 10.33 -22.52
N ILE A 936 -4.84 11.52 -23.07
CA ILE A 936 -4.04 11.80 -24.26
C ILE A 936 -2.98 12.82 -23.89
N MET A 937 -1.71 12.46 -24.04
CA MET A 937 -0.55 13.31 -23.76
C MET A 937 0.14 13.67 -25.07
N ILE A 938 0.35 14.96 -25.34
CA ILE A 938 0.98 15.44 -26.59
C ILE A 938 2.14 16.39 -26.27
N ASP A 939 3.31 16.10 -26.85
CA ASP A 939 4.46 17.02 -26.99
C ASP A 939 4.56 17.48 -28.45
N PRO A 940 3.97 18.64 -28.82
CA PRO A 940 3.99 19.16 -30.19
C PRO A 940 5.35 19.73 -30.62
N THR A 941 6.36 19.69 -29.74
CA THR A 941 7.70 20.26 -29.98
C THR A 941 8.77 19.20 -30.24
N GLY A 942 8.57 17.95 -29.77
CA GLY A 942 9.60 16.91 -29.76
C GLY A 942 10.75 17.19 -28.78
N ALA A 943 10.54 18.13 -27.86
CA ALA A 943 11.55 18.72 -26.97
C ALA A 943 11.05 18.95 -25.54
N ALA A 944 9.87 18.45 -25.17
CA ALA A 944 9.38 18.47 -23.80
C ALA A 944 10.32 17.68 -22.87
N THR A 945 10.45 18.15 -21.62
CA THR A 945 11.36 17.61 -20.61
C THR A 945 10.70 17.37 -19.25
N ARG A 946 9.51 17.95 -19.03
CA ARG A 946 8.74 17.86 -17.79
C ARG A 946 7.25 17.61 -18.07
N PRO A 947 6.48 17.08 -17.12
CA PRO A 947 5.02 17.00 -17.24
C PRO A 947 4.37 18.37 -17.53
N ASP A 948 4.93 19.46 -17.00
CA ASP A 948 4.52 20.87 -17.26
C ASP A 948 4.48 21.23 -18.76
N ASP A 949 5.30 20.56 -19.59
CA ASP A 949 5.46 20.86 -21.02
C ASP A 949 4.39 20.17 -21.89
N LEU A 950 3.69 19.17 -21.34
CA LEU A 950 2.70 18.36 -22.07
C LEU A 950 1.37 19.10 -22.24
N TYR A 951 0.71 18.83 -23.35
CA TYR A 951 -0.72 19.09 -23.54
C TYR A 951 -1.48 17.83 -23.13
N HIS A 952 -2.42 17.97 -22.22
CA HIS A 952 -3.15 16.85 -21.64
C HIS A 952 -4.65 16.98 -21.87
N ILE A 953 -5.25 15.88 -22.33
CA ILE A 953 -6.69 15.75 -22.57
C ILE A 953 -7.18 14.50 -21.86
N VAL A 954 -8.25 14.58 -21.07
CA VAL A 954 -8.92 13.39 -20.53
C VAL A 954 -10.33 13.30 -21.10
N VAL A 955 -10.57 12.26 -21.91
CA VAL A 955 -11.90 11.96 -22.46
C VAL A 955 -12.55 10.89 -21.58
N GLN A 956 -13.68 11.22 -20.97
CA GLN A 956 -14.44 10.27 -20.12
C GLN A 956 -15.64 9.70 -20.88
N SER A 957 -15.91 8.41 -20.67
CA SER A 957 -17.11 7.73 -21.20
C SER A 957 -18.43 8.29 -20.63
N THR A 958 -18.42 8.88 -19.43
CA THR A 958 -19.47 9.75 -18.86
C THR A 958 -18.85 10.90 -18.09
N GLY A 959 -18.78 12.07 -18.71
CA GLY A 959 -18.33 13.30 -18.06
C GLY A 959 -18.30 14.46 -19.04
N ASP A 960 -17.70 15.56 -18.61
CA ASP A 960 -17.15 16.57 -19.51
C ASP A 960 -15.61 16.44 -19.45
N PRO A 961 -14.89 16.50 -20.59
CA PRO A 961 -13.46 16.20 -20.65
C PRO A 961 -12.61 17.31 -20.01
N VAL A 962 -11.42 16.90 -19.55
CA VAL A 962 -10.38 17.83 -19.10
C VAL A 962 -9.54 18.25 -20.30
N PHE A 963 -9.21 19.55 -20.38
CA PHE A 963 -8.29 20.12 -21.37
C PHE A 963 -7.32 21.08 -20.67
N GLU A 964 -6.05 20.71 -20.60
CA GLU A 964 -5.05 21.43 -19.81
C GLU A 964 -3.64 21.37 -20.44
N GLN A 965 -2.74 22.21 -19.94
CA GLN A 965 -1.30 22.13 -20.20
C GLN A 965 -0.59 21.89 -18.87
N GLY A 966 0.28 20.88 -18.79
CA GLY A 966 0.58 20.18 -17.54
C GLY A 966 -0.40 19.03 -17.29
N VAL A 967 -0.28 18.36 -16.13
CA VAL A 967 -1.15 17.23 -15.73
C VAL A 967 -1.65 17.42 -14.30
N SER A 968 -2.97 17.48 -14.10
CA SER A 968 -3.64 17.69 -12.80
C SER A 968 -3.64 16.47 -11.86
N VAL A 969 -2.50 15.80 -11.69
CA VAL A 969 -2.33 14.82 -10.60
C VAL A 969 -2.28 15.51 -9.23
N SER A 970 -2.75 14.81 -8.19
CA SER A 970 -2.68 15.27 -6.81
C SER A 970 -1.96 14.24 -5.93
N PRO A 971 -0.90 14.62 -5.19
CA PRO A 971 -0.27 15.94 -5.18
C PRO A 971 0.44 16.27 -6.52
N PRO A 972 0.88 17.51 -6.78
CA PRO A 972 1.36 17.92 -8.11
C PRO A 972 2.81 17.50 -8.41
N ILE A 973 3.05 16.89 -9.59
CA ILE A 973 4.41 16.61 -10.13
C ILE A 973 4.94 17.73 -11.05
N GLY A 974 4.13 18.74 -11.33
CA GLY A 974 4.44 19.86 -12.23
C GLY A 974 3.39 20.96 -12.07
N LYS A 975 3.58 22.08 -12.78
CA LYS A 975 2.54 23.11 -12.92
C LYS A 975 1.46 22.64 -13.89
N VAL A 976 0.27 23.20 -13.72
CA VAL A 976 -0.85 23.04 -14.66
C VAL A 976 -1.47 24.40 -14.97
N GLY A 977 -1.92 24.56 -16.22
CA GLY A 977 -2.65 25.72 -16.71
C GLY A 977 -3.81 25.30 -17.62
N PRO A 978 -4.77 26.21 -17.90
CA PRO A 978 -5.87 25.93 -18.81
C PRO A 978 -5.35 25.73 -20.24
N TRP A 979 -6.06 24.91 -21.02
CA TRP A 979 -5.77 24.72 -22.45
C TRP A 979 -5.62 26.06 -23.20
N PRO A 980 -4.49 26.31 -23.89
CA PRO A 980 -4.25 27.56 -24.59
C PRO A 980 -5.06 27.67 -25.89
N GLY A 981 -5.49 28.88 -26.25
CA GLY A 981 -6.19 29.15 -27.51
C GLY A 981 -7.62 28.59 -27.57
N LYS A 982 -8.03 28.07 -28.73
CA LYS A 982 -9.33 27.42 -28.91
C LYS A 982 -9.30 26.05 -28.21
N ARG A 983 -10.27 25.79 -27.33
CA ARG A 983 -10.48 24.45 -26.75
C ARG A 983 -10.73 23.42 -27.87
N PRO A 984 -10.30 22.16 -27.72
CA PRO A 984 -10.67 21.10 -28.64
C PRO A 984 -12.19 20.91 -28.71
N GLU A 985 -12.68 20.53 -29.88
CA GLU A 985 -14.04 20.01 -30.04
C GLU A 985 -14.01 18.51 -29.76
N TYR A 986 -15.06 17.96 -29.15
CA TYR A 986 -15.12 16.55 -28.79
C TYR A 986 -16.54 16.00 -28.83
N ALA A 987 -16.66 14.68 -29.00
CA ALA A 987 -17.91 13.95 -28.83
C ALA A 987 -17.64 12.50 -28.39
N VAL A 988 -18.62 11.85 -27.75
CA VAL A 988 -18.53 10.49 -27.19
C VAL A 988 -19.85 9.75 -27.43
N THR A 989 -19.78 8.54 -28.01
CA THR A 989 -20.92 7.60 -28.12
C THR A 989 -20.64 6.35 -27.28
N ARG A 990 -21.64 5.89 -26.52
CA ARG A 990 -21.61 4.57 -25.85
C ARG A 990 -22.35 3.53 -26.70
N GLU A 991 -21.79 2.33 -26.76
CA GLU A 991 -22.33 1.20 -27.53
C GLU A 991 -22.35 -0.10 -26.69
N GLY A 992 -22.96 -1.16 -27.21
CA GLY A 992 -23.12 -2.43 -26.48
C GLY A 992 -21.82 -3.21 -26.21
N SER A 993 -20.69 -2.74 -26.72
CA SER A 993 -19.36 -3.38 -26.64
C SER A 993 -18.24 -2.41 -26.24
N GLY A 994 -18.57 -1.22 -25.72
CA GLY A 994 -17.59 -0.19 -25.40
C GLY A 994 -18.10 1.23 -25.59
N TRP A 995 -17.18 2.14 -25.84
CA TRP A 995 -17.46 3.52 -26.25
C TRP A 995 -16.50 3.99 -27.34
N THR A 996 -16.99 4.90 -28.16
CA THR A 996 -16.24 5.61 -29.18
C THR A 996 -16.18 7.08 -28.84
N ALA A 997 -15.09 7.74 -29.19
CA ALA A 997 -14.94 9.18 -29.00
C ALA A 997 -14.09 9.80 -30.10
N GLU A 998 -14.29 11.11 -30.27
CA GLU A 998 -13.58 11.91 -31.27
C GLU A 998 -13.12 13.22 -30.61
N VAL A 999 -11.90 13.64 -30.93
CA VAL A 999 -11.32 14.90 -30.46
C VAL A 999 -10.68 15.63 -31.64
N ALA A 1000 -11.09 16.88 -31.86
CA ALA A 1000 -10.57 17.75 -32.91
C ALA A 1000 -9.78 18.91 -32.28
N ILE A 1001 -8.47 18.91 -32.49
CA ILE A 1001 -7.51 19.84 -31.89
C ILE A 1001 -6.99 20.78 -32.98
N ASN A 1002 -7.28 22.08 -32.88
CA ASN A 1002 -6.69 23.04 -33.81
C ASN A 1002 -5.18 23.18 -33.56
N ILE A 1003 -4.36 22.97 -34.58
CA ILE A 1003 -2.90 22.86 -34.48
C ILE A 1003 -2.27 24.18 -34.02
N SER A 1004 -2.89 25.34 -34.29
CA SER A 1004 -2.37 26.64 -33.84
C SER A 1004 -2.52 26.88 -32.33
N ALA A 1005 -3.42 26.15 -31.66
CA ALA A 1005 -3.55 26.17 -30.20
C ALA A 1005 -2.31 25.57 -29.52
N LEU A 1006 -1.62 24.63 -30.19
CA LEU A 1006 -0.44 23.92 -29.69
C LEU A 1006 0.88 24.72 -29.83
N GLY A 1007 0.78 26.02 -30.14
CA GLY A 1007 1.92 26.93 -30.24
C GLY A 1007 2.74 26.77 -31.54
N LYS A 1008 4.03 27.16 -31.48
CA LYS A 1008 4.92 27.17 -32.66
C LYS A 1008 5.46 25.78 -32.99
N THR A 1009 4.67 25.02 -33.74
CA THR A 1009 5.04 23.69 -34.27
C THR A 1009 6.09 23.79 -35.39
N SER A 1010 7.28 23.22 -35.16
CA SER A 1010 8.50 23.49 -35.96
C SER A 1010 8.60 22.66 -37.24
N GLY A 1011 8.85 23.34 -38.37
CA GLY A 1011 9.31 22.74 -39.63
C GLY A 1011 8.30 21.86 -40.40
N PRO A 1012 8.72 21.30 -41.56
CA PRO A 1012 7.90 20.44 -42.43
C PRO A 1012 8.05 18.93 -42.15
N HIS A 1013 9.00 18.52 -41.31
CA HIS A 1013 9.21 17.12 -40.89
C HIS A 1013 8.94 17.00 -39.39
N ARG A 1014 7.66 17.10 -39.01
CA ARG A 1014 7.23 17.12 -37.62
C ARG A 1014 7.17 15.71 -37.05
N ILE A 1015 7.82 15.49 -35.92
CA ILE A 1015 7.64 14.32 -35.08
C ILE A 1015 7.26 14.85 -33.70
N TRP A 1016 6.04 14.58 -33.27
CA TRP A 1016 5.57 14.96 -31.93
C TRP A 1016 5.72 13.77 -30.98
N GLY A 1017 5.87 14.04 -29.69
CA GLY A 1017 5.59 13.02 -28.68
C GLY A 1017 4.09 12.81 -28.58
N VAL A 1018 3.63 11.56 -28.55
CA VAL A 1018 2.25 11.23 -28.16
C VAL A 1018 2.24 10.00 -27.26
N ASN A 1019 1.37 9.99 -26.26
CA ASN A 1019 0.92 8.76 -25.64
C ASN A 1019 -0.60 8.81 -25.41
N LEU A 1020 -1.21 7.64 -25.31
CA LEU A 1020 -2.59 7.45 -24.92
C LEU A 1020 -2.63 6.38 -23.83
N ALA A 1021 -3.33 6.67 -22.74
CA ALA A 1021 -3.53 5.73 -21.64
C ALA A 1021 -5.01 5.61 -21.31
N ARG A 1022 -5.45 4.43 -20.88
CA ARG A 1022 -6.83 4.18 -20.44
C ARG A 1022 -6.83 3.65 -19.01
N LEU A 1023 -7.74 4.15 -18.19
CA LEU A 1023 -8.27 3.40 -17.05
C LEU A 1023 -9.56 2.72 -17.50
N GLU A 1024 -9.61 1.39 -17.42
CA GLU A 1024 -10.87 0.64 -17.42
C GLU A 1024 -11.20 0.28 -15.95
N PRO A 1025 -12.28 0.81 -15.34
CA PRO A 1025 -12.50 0.79 -13.91
C PRO A 1025 -13.11 -0.51 -13.35
N GLU A 1026 -13.76 -1.35 -14.17
CA GLU A 1026 -14.35 -2.64 -13.75
C GLU A 1026 -13.25 -3.58 -13.28
N ARG A 1027 -12.16 -3.68 -14.04
CA ARG A 1027 -10.95 -4.42 -13.67
C ARG A 1027 -9.81 -3.57 -13.11
N GLY A 1028 -9.90 -2.25 -13.16
CA GLY A 1028 -8.77 -1.37 -12.82
C GLY A 1028 -7.58 -1.52 -13.80
N GLU A 1029 -7.84 -1.90 -15.06
CA GLU A 1029 -6.79 -1.98 -16.08
C GLU A 1029 -6.33 -0.57 -16.44
N TYR A 1030 -5.21 -0.12 -15.85
CA TYR A 1030 -4.51 1.06 -16.31
C TYR A 1030 -3.42 0.67 -17.32
N SER A 1031 -3.59 1.09 -18.58
CA SER A 1031 -2.78 0.63 -19.72
C SER A 1031 -2.44 1.76 -20.69
N ASP A 1032 -1.30 1.67 -21.39
CA ASP A 1032 -0.90 2.65 -22.40
C ASP A 1032 -0.46 2.03 -23.74
N TRP A 1033 -0.48 2.87 -24.78
CA TRP A 1033 0.05 2.54 -26.09
C TRP A 1033 1.58 2.59 -26.11
N ALA A 1034 2.20 3.72 -25.72
CA ALA A 1034 3.61 4.00 -26.01
C ALA A 1034 4.61 3.02 -25.39
N ARG A 1035 4.21 2.27 -24.35
CA ARG A 1035 5.03 1.44 -23.46
C ARG A 1035 5.80 2.25 -22.42
N ALA A 1036 5.20 3.33 -21.93
CA ALA A 1036 5.79 4.12 -20.85
C ALA A 1036 5.91 3.26 -19.56
N PRO A 1037 7.11 2.96 -19.04
CA PRO A 1037 7.33 1.81 -18.18
C PRO A 1037 6.56 1.86 -16.85
N ARG A 1038 6.62 2.99 -16.12
CA ARG A 1038 6.08 3.13 -14.75
C ARG A 1038 4.84 4.03 -14.62
N TYR A 1039 4.74 5.06 -15.48
CA TYR A 1039 3.64 6.03 -15.54
C TYR A 1039 3.66 6.79 -16.89
N CYS A 1040 2.55 7.45 -17.26
CA CYS A 1040 2.32 7.98 -18.61
C CYS A 1040 2.82 9.42 -18.86
N TYR A 1041 3.09 10.17 -17.80
CA TYR A 1041 3.24 11.63 -17.80
C TYR A 1041 4.67 12.14 -18.02
N ASP A 1042 5.60 11.25 -18.36
CA ASP A 1042 6.99 11.61 -18.70
C ASP A 1042 7.13 11.85 -20.21
N PRO A 1043 7.49 13.07 -20.66
CA PRO A 1043 7.69 13.33 -22.09
C PRO A 1043 8.81 12.49 -22.73
N ARG A 1044 9.76 11.97 -21.94
CA ARG A 1044 10.81 11.08 -22.47
C ARG A 1044 10.21 9.78 -23.01
N THR A 1045 9.12 9.28 -22.41
CA THR A 1045 8.51 7.95 -22.66
C THR A 1045 7.35 7.98 -23.66
N CYS A 1046 6.98 9.15 -24.19
CA CYS A 1046 5.99 9.24 -25.27
C CYS A 1046 6.44 8.46 -26.52
N GLY A 1047 5.49 7.83 -27.22
CA GLY A 1047 5.66 7.36 -28.58
C GLY A 1047 5.72 8.51 -29.58
N ASN A 1048 5.76 8.19 -30.87
CA ASN A 1048 6.18 9.14 -31.90
C ASN A 1048 5.07 9.34 -32.95
N LEU A 1049 4.43 10.52 -32.93
CA LEU A 1049 3.42 10.92 -33.90
C LEU A 1049 4.09 11.56 -35.11
N ILE A 1050 4.13 10.81 -36.22
CA ILE A 1050 4.84 11.16 -37.44
C ILE A 1050 3.92 11.97 -38.36
N TRP A 1051 4.33 13.18 -38.73
CA TRP A 1051 3.69 13.91 -39.81
C TRP A 1051 4.35 13.53 -41.14
N PRO A 1052 3.60 13.03 -42.13
CA PRO A 1052 4.17 12.77 -43.45
C PRO A 1052 4.64 14.08 -44.08
N ALA A 1053 5.79 14.03 -44.76
CA ALA A 1053 6.31 15.20 -45.48
C ALA A 1053 5.28 15.67 -46.51
N SER A 1054 4.93 16.96 -46.48
CA SER A 1054 3.94 17.51 -47.40
C SER A 1054 4.41 17.38 -48.85
N GLY A 1055 3.74 16.49 -49.60
CA GLY A 1055 3.94 16.34 -51.03
C GLY A 1055 3.75 17.68 -51.76
N PRO A 1056 4.41 17.89 -52.91
CA PRO A 1056 4.39 19.17 -53.61
C PRO A 1056 2.96 19.59 -53.88
N ALA A 1057 2.54 20.70 -53.24
CA ALA A 1057 1.15 21.11 -53.19
C ALA A 1057 0.54 21.15 -54.61
N ARG A 1058 -0.55 20.41 -54.81
CA ARG A 1058 -1.33 20.48 -56.06
C ARG A 1058 -1.78 21.92 -56.24
N ARG A 1059 -1.07 22.66 -57.10
CA ARG A 1059 -1.45 24.02 -57.51
C ARG A 1059 -2.92 23.98 -57.93
N SER A 1060 -3.75 24.79 -57.29
CA SER A 1060 -5.14 24.97 -57.68
C SER A 1060 -5.18 25.35 -59.16
N ARG A 1061 -5.80 24.50 -59.98
CA ARG A 1061 -6.15 24.86 -61.36
C ARG A 1061 -7.31 25.85 -61.27
N GLY A 1062 -6.97 27.13 -61.11
CA GLY A 1062 -7.94 28.21 -61.18
C GLY A 1062 -8.76 28.06 -62.47
N HIS A 1063 -10.08 27.98 -62.34
CA HIS A 1063 -10.96 28.08 -63.49
C HIS A 1063 -10.93 29.52 -63.99
N ALA A 1064 -10.51 29.68 -65.24
CA ALA A 1064 -10.51 30.93 -65.97
C ALA A 1064 -10.96 30.64 -67.41
N ALA A 1065 -12.28 30.53 -67.58
CA ALA A 1065 -13.00 30.64 -68.85
C ALA A 1065 -14.51 30.73 -68.52
N ASP A 1066 -15.18 31.68 -69.17
CA ASP A 1066 -16.63 31.88 -69.38
C ASP A 1066 -17.59 31.63 -68.20
#